data_AF-A0A6L8E7R7-F1
#
_entry.id   AF-A0A6L8E7R7-F1
#
_cell.length_a   1.000
_cell.length_b   1.000
_cell.length_c   1.000
_cell.angle_alpha   90.00
_cell.angle_beta   90.00
_cell.angle_gamma   90.00
#
_symmetry.space_group_name_H-M   'P 1'
#
loop_
_entity.id
_entity.type
_entity.pdbx_description
1 polymer ?
#
loop_
_entity_poly.entity_id
_entity_poly.type
_entity_poly.pdbx_seq_one_letter_code
_entity_poly.pdbx_strand_id
1 'polypeptide(L)'
;MARARAPGRDRRRRRLRRDLLPRVDLRAGELRLGWDGRGLRAGHDPRPLLAPPERVGRRLLHRRGDAGRDALVVALRRARRRLGDPARHSRLPGGDRRRGPGLAADARAAPGGRRPLRPRERSAGAALTVPRRPGAGRAAGLRRRHLQSGGASIRGASGRRGAVAGSDEEPGAVAAREAGDGTGAAGHPHPLDRIFHPRAIAVVGTPSGDAHGGNFLRSLRATGYDREHALYPVNPRGGVIGGLPAYPSLLDCPGPVDHVISQVPASAVPGLVEQCVEKGVRTLHLFTAGFSETGDPERARAERSAVSRAVSAGIRVIGPNCMGIYVPGERISFTGEPPTEPGNLFLLSQSGVNAADTIFRLGSVGLRFSKVVSYGNGADLTAHDFLDYAASDPQTELVAAYIEGVSDGPAFARALRRCAREKPTVILKGGLTGAGARAANSHTGSLAGSTQVFEALCRQAGALRVESMAELRDVLLTLTTSARRVRGPGVGVLSSGGGFAVLSSDAIARAGLEVPELPQETRRALSQLVPVAGTSVRNPVDASFDGSQGRAEGDPDLLRRAVSEVARASVTDVIFLSTSRVPWLTDSASGAEDERDPYRSARELGEQVAALQRDLEVPLAYIQRERIWGDIGPDLELARTAYSGGVAVYESIERAARSVAQLLAWRARRDGLPDIL
;
A
#
# COMPACT_ATOMS: atom_id res chain seq x y z
N MET A 1 67.80 9.45 51.16
CA MET A 1 68.57 10.61 51.65
C MET A 1 68.97 11.49 50.46
N ALA A 2 68.75 12.82 50.57
CA ALA A 2 69.25 13.97 49.76
C ALA A 2 69.27 13.87 48.20
N ARG A 3 68.45 14.57 47.39
CA ARG A 3 68.27 16.02 47.09
C ARG A 3 69.54 16.81 46.69
N ALA A 4 69.54 17.34 45.46
CA ALA A 4 69.90 18.71 45.06
C ALA A 4 69.67 18.88 43.53
N ARG A 5 69.25 19.99 42.91
CA ARG A 5 68.73 21.34 43.29
C ARG A 5 68.16 21.98 42.00
N ALA A 6 67.11 22.79 42.14
CA ALA A 6 66.61 23.78 41.15
C ALA A 6 67.48 25.07 41.16
N PRO A 7 67.27 26.16 40.36
CA PRO A 7 66.00 26.94 40.17
C PRO A 7 65.79 27.49 38.71
N GLY A 8 64.71 28.15 38.28
CA GLY A 8 63.50 28.70 38.92
C GLY A 8 62.64 29.54 37.94
N ARG A 9 61.72 30.33 38.54
CA ARG A 9 60.75 31.34 37.99
C ARG A 9 59.40 30.83 37.48
N ASP A 10 58.26 31.53 37.60
CA ASP A 10 57.68 32.41 38.63
C ASP A 10 56.16 32.55 38.33
N ARG A 11 55.36 32.72 39.40
CA ARG A 11 54.00 33.31 39.57
C ARG A 11 52.82 33.20 38.55
N ARG A 12 51.78 32.50 39.03
CA ARG A 12 50.38 32.91 39.39
C ARG A 12 49.47 33.74 38.44
N ARG A 13 48.33 33.08 38.12
CA ARG A 13 46.89 33.47 38.24
C ARG A 13 46.23 34.46 37.26
N ARG A 14 45.14 34.00 36.62
CA ARG A 14 43.81 34.64 36.60
C ARG A 14 42.68 33.61 36.35
N ARG A 15 41.54 33.82 37.03
CA ARG A 15 40.29 33.02 37.01
C ARG A 15 39.42 33.38 35.81
N LEU A 16 38.59 32.45 35.33
CA LEU A 16 37.31 32.72 34.65
C LEU A 16 36.24 31.69 35.08
N ARG A 17 34.98 32.12 34.99
CA ARG A 17 33.82 31.74 35.82
C ARG A 17 33.08 30.47 35.34
N ARG A 18 32.35 29.87 36.30
CA ARG A 18 31.27 28.88 36.17
C ARG A 18 30.05 29.53 35.50
N ASP A 19 29.47 28.86 34.51
CA ASP A 19 28.07 29.02 34.13
C ASP A 19 27.29 27.73 34.40
N LEU A 20 26.10 27.92 34.95
CA LEU A 20 25.15 26.94 35.45
C LEU A 20 24.29 26.41 34.29
N LEU A 21 24.25 25.10 34.08
CA LEU A 21 23.25 24.42 33.25
C LEU A 21 22.11 23.92 34.16
N PRO A 22 20.82 24.14 33.82
CA PRO A 22 19.71 23.60 34.60
C PRO A 22 19.53 22.10 34.31
N ARG A 23 19.48 21.32 35.39
CA ARG A 23 18.97 19.94 35.42
C ARG A 23 17.45 19.99 35.25
N VAL A 24 16.91 19.25 34.28
CA VAL A 24 15.47 18.95 34.20
C VAL A 24 15.26 17.54 34.73
N ASP A 25 14.54 17.47 35.84
CA ASP A 25 14.11 16.28 36.56
C ASP A 25 12.80 15.79 35.94
N LEU A 26 12.79 14.62 35.29
CA LEU A 26 11.58 14.02 34.71
C LEU A 26 10.93 13.12 35.75
N ARG A 27 10.00 13.69 36.54
CA ARG A 27 9.03 12.89 37.30
C ARG A 27 7.74 12.74 36.51
N ALA A 28 7.28 11.49 36.44
CA ALA A 28 6.01 11.07 35.87
C ALA A 28 4.83 11.85 36.50
N GLY A 29 4.03 12.48 35.65
CA GLY A 29 2.72 13.02 36.00
C GLY A 29 1.66 12.39 35.10
N GLU A 30 0.83 11.53 35.67
CA GLU A 30 -0.38 11.02 35.04
C GLU A 30 -1.33 12.19 34.73
N LEU A 31 -1.59 12.45 33.45
CA LEU A 31 -2.68 13.32 33.01
C LEU A 31 -3.93 12.45 32.79
N ARG A 32 -4.73 12.30 33.86
CA ARG A 32 -6.13 11.86 33.74
C ARG A 32 -6.99 13.10 33.55
N LEU A 33 -7.45 13.33 32.32
CA LEU A 33 -8.47 14.35 32.05
C LEU A 33 -9.85 13.70 32.23
N GLY A 34 -10.51 14.03 33.34
CA GLY A 34 -11.95 13.82 33.52
C GLY A 34 -12.74 14.87 32.74
N TRP A 35 -13.89 14.49 32.19
CA TRP A 35 -14.72 15.36 31.35
C TRP A 35 -16.07 15.60 32.04
N ASP A 36 -16.39 16.84 32.36
CA ASP A 36 -17.66 17.29 32.91
C ASP A 36 -18.40 18.23 31.93
N GLY A 37 -18.97 17.63 30.89
CA GLY A 37 -20.33 17.94 30.41
C GLY A 37 -20.76 19.36 30.00
N ARG A 38 -19.96 20.43 30.03
CA ARG A 38 -20.36 21.76 29.55
C ARG A 38 -19.20 22.50 28.85
N GLY A 39 -19.45 22.94 27.62
CA GLY A 39 -18.44 23.39 26.65
C GLY A 39 -17.60 24.62 27.01
N LEU A 40 -16.50 24.80 26.25
CA LEU A 40 -15.56 25.91 26.37
C LEU A 40 -16.04 27.16 25.62
N ARG A 41 -16.21 28.28 26.35
CA ARG A 41 -16.21 29.64 25.79
C ARG A 41 -14.81 30.24 25.91
N ALA A 42 -14.28 30.77 24.82
CA ALA A 42 -13.08 31.62 24.83
C ALA A 42 -13.51 33.09 24.95
N GLY A 43 -13.10 33.75 26.04
CA GLY A 43 -13.21 35.21 26.19
C GLY A 43 -12.00 35.90 25.57
N HIS A 44 -12.25 36.82 24.64
CA HIS A 44 -11.27 37.78 24.13
C HIS A 44 -11.60 39.17 24.70
N ASP A 45 -10.59 39.89 25.17
CA ASP A 45 -10.61 41.36 25.23
C ASP A 45 -9.26 41.90 24.74
N PRO A 46 -9.21 42.91 23.84
CA PRO A 46 -7.99 43.40 23.19
C PRO A 46 -7.53 44.76 23.75
N ARG A 47 -6.22 45.10 23.63
CA ARG A 47 -5.71 46.43 23.19
C ARG A 47 -4.17 46.52 23.14
N PRO A 48 -3.60 47.51 22.39
CA PRO A 48 -2.31 47.41 21.69
C PRO A 48 -1.23 48.42 22.15
N LEU A 49 0.04 48.17 21.79
CA LEU A 49 1.18 49.12 21.76
C LEU A 49 2.18 48.56 20.70
N LEU A 50 2.91 49.27 19.82
CA LEU A 50 3.13 50.68 19.47
C LEU A 50 3.81 50.69 18.07
N ALA A 51 3.64 51.77 17.31
CA ALA A 51 4.17 52.03 15.97
C ALA A 51 5.57 52.73 16.00
N PRO A 52 6.26 52.93 14.84
CA PRO A 52 7.73 53.05 14.70
C PRO A 52 8.23 54.51 14.56
N PRO A 53 9.56 54.75 14.44
CA PRO A 53 10.08 56.05 14.01
C PRO A 53 10.55 56.06 12.53
N GLU A 54 9.98 56.99 11.75
CA GLU A 54 10.64 57.72 10.64
C GLU A 54 11.47 58.89 11.29
N ARG A 55 12.49 59.56 10.75
CA ARG A 55 12.94 59.90 9.38
C ARG A 55 14.27 60.69 9.54
N VAL A 56 15.31 60.45 8.73
CA VAL A 56 16.16 61.51 8.14
C VAL A 56 16.72 60.95 6.83
N GLY A 57 16.44 61.62 5.71
CA GLY A 57 16.96 61.27 4.40
C GLY A 57 17.99 62.26 3.86
N ARG A 58 18.80 61.83 2.89
CA ARG A 58 18.84 62.43 1.54
C ARG A 58 19.84 61.72 0.62
N ARG A 59 19.31 61.35 -0.55
CA ARG A 59 19.91 61.39 -1.91
C ARG A 59 21.14 60.51 -2.21
N LEU A 60 20.97 59.54 -3.10
CA LEU A 60 21.41 59.64 -4.50
C LEU A 60 21.03 58.40 -5.34
N LEU A 61 20.55 58.68 -6.56
CA LEU A 61 20.63 57.90 -7.79
C LEU A 61 19.62 56.78 -8.09
N HIS A 62 18.66 57.16 -8.95
CA HIS A 62 18.08 56.32 -10.01
C HIS A 62 19.14 55.55 -10.81
N ARG A 63 18.93 54.24 -11.05
CA ARG A 63 18.84 53.56 -12.37
C ARG A 63 19.05 52.04 -12.22
N ARG A 64 18.32 51.28 -13.05
CA ARG A 64 18.33 49.81 -13.30
C ARG A 64 17.48 49.00 -12.32
N GLY A 65 16.34 48.41 -12.68
CA GLY A 65 15.80 48.04 -13.99
C GLY A 65 16.07 46.56 -14.27
N ASP A 66 14.98 45.80 -14.39
CA ASP A 66 14.87 44.37 -14.71
C ASP A 66 15.94 43.82 -15.66
N ALA A 67 16.75 42.89 -15.18
CA ALA A 67 17.54 41.96 -16.00
C ALA A 67 17.97 40.76 -15.13
N GLY A 68 17.08 39.81 -14.91
CA GLY A 68 17.41 38.61 -14.13
C GLY A 68 16.49 37.40 -14.30
N ARG A 69 15.36 37.52 -15.00
CA ARG A 69 14.41 36.40 -15.18
C ARG A 69 14.28 35.86 -16.61
N ASP A 70 14.80 36.56 -17.62
CA ASP A 70 14.67 36.13 -19.03
C ASP A 70 15.87 35.32 -19.58
N ALA A 71 16.98 35.24 -18.86
CA ALA A 71 18.15 34.49 -19.32
C ALA A 71 18.04 32.96 -19.17
N LEU A 72 17.19 32.47 -18.25
CA LEU A 72 17.06 31.03 -17.98
C LEU A 72 16.05 30.34 -18.91
N VAL A 73 15.06 31.08 -19.42
CA VAL A 73 14.00 30.54 -20.30
C VAL A 73 14.46 30.42 -21.76
N VAL A 74 15.43 31.21 -22.19
CA VAL A 74 16.00 31.14 -23.55
C VAL A 74 17.02 30.00 -23.71
N ALA A 75 17.75 29.64 -22.63
CA ALA A 75 18.71 28.53 -22.66
C ALA A 75 18.02 27.16 -22.75
N LEU A 76 16.87 26.97 -22.08
CA LEU A 76 16.12 25.72 -22.07
C LEU A 76 15.33 25.45 -23.37
N ARG A 77 15.03 26.48 -24.17
CA ARG A 77 14.37 26.34 -25.49
C ARG A 77 15.33 26.00 -26.64
N ARG A 78 16.64 26.23 -26.48
CA ARG A 78 17.66 25.83 -27.49
C ARG A 78 18.17 24.40 -27.33
N ALA A 79 18.13 23.82 -26.13
CA ALA A 79 18.53 22.43 -25.90
C ALA A 79 17.49 21.40 -26.38
N ARG A 80 16.20 21.76 -26.44
CA ARG A 80 15.10 20.86 -26.88
C ARG A 80 14.91 20.75 -28.40
N ARG A 81 15.72 21.45 -29.22
CA ARG A 81 15.72 21.33 -30.68
C ARG A 81 16.89 20.48 -31.24
N ARG A 82 17.66 19.80 -30.38
CA ARG A 82 18.87 19.05 -30.79
C ARG A 82 18.85 17.53 -30.54
N LEU A 83 17.73 16.95 -30.12
CA LEU A 83 17.57 15.50 -30.02
C LEU A 83 16.27 15.09 -30.71
N GLY A 84 16.40 14.73 -31.99
CA GLY A 84 15.33 14.22 -32.82
C GLY A 84 15.17 12.70 -32.69
N ASP A 85 13.93 12.30 -32.88
CA ASP A 85 13.32 10.97 -32.95
C ASP A 85 14.10 9.91 -33.78
N PRO A 86 14.24 8.63 -33.35
CA PRO A 86 14.84 7.59 -34.18
C PRO A 86 13.78 6.62 -34.72
N ALA A 87 13.46 6.75 -36.02
CA ALA A 87 12.87 5.67 -36.80
C ALA A 87 13.43 5.63 -38.25
N ARG A 88 14.00 4.47 -38.59
CA ARG A 88 14.19 3.87 -39.94
C ARG A 88 15.39 4.30 -40.83
N HIS A 89 16.31 3.34 -40.93
CA HIS A 89 16.94 2.76 -42.13
C HIS A 89 17.46 3.65 -43.29
N SER A 90 18.78 3.53 -43.54
CA SER A 90 19.42 2.89 -44.72
C SER A 90 20.48 3.70 -45.50
N ARG A 91 21.63 3.03 -45.68
CA ARG A 91 22.54 2.97 -46.85
C ARG A 91 23.49 4.15 -47.23
N LEU A 92 24.79 3.85 -47.04
CA LEU A 92 25.96 4.01 -47.94
C LEU A 92 26.54 5.44 -48.19
N PRO A 93 27.78 5.61 -48.74
CA PRO A 93 29.01 4.78 -48.71
C PRO A 93 30.34 5.58 -48.50
N GLY A 94 31.46 4.86 -48.31
CA GLY A 94 32.77 5.20 -48.90
C GLY A 94 33.87 5.75 -47.98
N GLY A 95 35.03 5.08 -47.93
CA GLY A 95 36.24 5.62 -47.28
C GLY A 95 37.35 4.64 -46.88
N ASP A 96 37.81 3.84 -47.85
CA ASP A 96 39.05 3.05 -47.95
C ASP A 96 40.24 3.34 -46.99
N ARG A 97 40.82 2.29 -46.34
CA ARG A 97 42.18 1.75 -46.65
C ARG A 97 42.71 0.69 -45.66
N ARG A 98 42.88 -0.53 -46.23
CA ARG A 98 44.05 -1.45 -46.19
C ARG A 98 44.55 -2.07 -44.87
N ARG A 99 44.47 -3.41 -44.81
CA ARG A 99 45.59 -4.39 -44.94
C ARG A 99 45.00 -5.80 -45.11
N GLY A 100 45.36 -6.52 -46.17
CA GLY A 100 44.79 -7.84 -46.52
C GLY A 100 45.67 -9.03 -46.12
N PRO A 101 45.19 -10.26 -46.33
CA PRO A 101 46.03 -11.44 -46.51
C PRO A 101 45.98 -11.95 -47.97
N GLY A 102 47.06 -12.59 -48.39
CA GLY A 102 47.27 -13.05 -49.77
C GLY A 102 46.89 -14.50 -50.05
N LEU A 103 46.75 -14.76 -51.36
CA LEU A 103 47.02 -16.00 -52.12
C LEU A 103 46.02 -17.16 -51.89
N ALA A 104 45.05 -17.44 -52.77
CA ALA A 104 45.10 -17.95 -54.15
C ALA A 104 45.34 -19.47 -54.26
N ALA A 105 44.34 -20.21 -54.76
CA ALA A 105 44.42 -21.10 -55.94
C ALA A 105 43.13 -21.94 -56.13
N ASP A 106 42.59 -21.90 -57.36
CA ASP A 106 42.02 -22.98 -58.19
C ASP A 106 40.89 -23.91 -57.65
N ALA A 107 39.87 -24.35 -58.41
CA ALA A 107 39.54 -24.25 -59.82
C ALA A 107 38.12 -24.84 -60.10
N ARG A 108 37.51 -24.33 -61.19
CA ARG A 108 36.60 -25.01 -62.17
C ARG A 108 35.11 -25.29 -61.86
N ALA A 109 34.32 -24.56 -62.66
CA ALA A 109 33.29 -25.02 -63.61
C ALA A 109 31.81 -25.20 -63.16
N ALA A 110 30.97 -24.42 -63.86
CA ALA A 110 29.50 -24.30 -63.85
C ALA A 110 28.82 -25.38 -64.77
N PRO A 111 27.53 -25.32 -65.22
CA PRO A 111 26.49 -24.28 -65.04
C PRO A 111 25.00 -24.74 -64.92
N GLY A 112 24.13 -23.76 -64.62
CA GLY A 112 22.75 -23.64 -65.15
C GLY A 112 21.63 -24.33 -64.35
N GLY A 113 20.44 -23.77 -64.14
CA GLY A 113 19.85 -22.50 -64.55
C GLY A 113 18.39 -22.41 -64.10
N ARG A 114 17.96 -21.17 -63.79
CA ARG A 114 16.63 -20.56 -64.00
C ARG A 114 15.33 -21.19 -63.40
N ARG A 115 14.86 -20.61 -62.27
CA ARG A 115 13.68 -19.69 -62.08
C ARG A 115 12.28 -20.08 -62.67
N PRO A 116 11.17 -19.45 -62.21
CA PRO A 116 10.30 -19.71 -61.05
C PRO A 116 8.81 -19.93 -61.46
N LEU A 117 7.85 -20.04 -60.51
CA LEU A 117 6.56 -19.28 -60.48
C LEU A 117 5.57 -19.82 -59.42
N ARG A 118 4.76 -18.89 -58.90
CA ARG A 118 3.74 -19.01 -57.84
C ARG A 118 2.36 -19.51 -58.39
N PRO A 119 1.20 -19.22 -57.75
CA PRO A 119 0.48 -20.03 -56.75
C PRO A 119 -0.95 -20.37 -57.23
N ARG A 120 -1.78 -21.09 -56.46
CA ARG A 120 -3.24 -21.05 -56.63
C ARG A 120 -4.03 -21.36 -55.36
N GLU A 121 -5.19 -20.72 -55.31
CA GLU A 121 -6.16 -20.54 -54.23
C GLU A 121 -7.23 -21.66 -54.12
N ARG A 122 -7.90 -21.67 -52.94
CA ARG A 122 -9.35 -21.84 -52.64
C ARG A 122 -10.12 -23.13 -53.02
N SER A 123 -10.76 -23.72 -52.00
CA SER A 123 -12.22 -24.05 -51.86
C SER A 123 -12.39 -24.92 -50.59
N ALA A 124 -13.15 -24.56 -49.54
CA ALA A 124 -14.60 -24.46 -49.32
C ALA A 124 -15.34 -25.81 -49.16
N GLY A 125 -15.92 -26.05 -47.96
CA GLY A 125 -17.25 -26.70 -47.80
C GLY A 125 -17.42 -27.93 -46.88
N ALA A 126 -18.10 -27.71 -45.73
CA ALA A 126 -19.06 -28.61 -45.01
C ALA A 126 -18.58 -29.96 -44.42
N ALA A 127 -19.17 -30.60 -43.39
CA ALA A 127 -20.06 -30.31 -42.25
C ALA A 127 -20.18 -31.61 -41.41
N LEU A 128 -20.46 -31.50 -40.09
CA LEU A 128 -21.04 -32.51 -39.17
C LEU A 128 -20.23 -33.84 -38.97
N THR A 129 -20.08 -34.48 -37.80
CA THR A 129 -21.01 -34.78 -36.69
C THR A 129 -20.23 -35.42 -35.53
N VAL A 130 -20.82 -35.37 -34.31
CA VAL A 130 -20.40 -35.97 -33.04
C VAL A 130 -20.24 -37.50 -33.08
N PRO A 131 -19.44 -38.12 -32.17
CA PRO A 131 -19.85 -39.39 -31.59
C PRO A 131 -19.85 -39.44 -30.05
N ARG A 132 -20.87 -40.15 -29.53
CA ARG A 132 -21.09 -40.57 -28.13
C ARG A 132 -20.22 -41.78 -27.76
N ARG A 133 -19.99 -41.92 -26.45
CA ARG A 133 -19.39 -43.08 -25.71
C ARG A 133 -20.12 -44.41 -25.94
N PRO A 134 -19.55 -45.56 -25.51
CA PRO A 134 -19.97 -46.15 -24.21
C PRO A 134 -18.91 -46.98 -23.42
N GLY A 135 -19.23 -47.30 -22.16
CA GLY A 135 -18.66 -48.40 -21.34
C GLY A 135 -17.82 -47.95 -20.13
N ALA A 136 -18.32 -47.91 -18.88
CA ALA A 136 -18.76 -48.96 -17.93
C ALA A 136 -17.61 -49.69 -17.20
N GLY A 137 -17.53 -49.50 -15.87
CA GLY A 137 -16.65 -50.23 -14.94
C GLY A 137 -16.84 -49.76 -13.49
N ARG A 138 -17.15 -50.69 -12.60
CA ARG A 138 -17.73 -50.54 -11.24
C ARG A 138 -16.68 -50.40 -10.11
N ALA A 139 -17.09 -49.82 -8.97
CA ALA A 139 -16.95 -50.30 -7.56
C ALA A 139 -16.94 -49.07 -6.60
N ALA A 140 -17.99 -48.80 -5.81
CA ALA A 140 -18.41 -49.40 -4.53
C ALA A 140 -17.78 -48.71 -3.30
N GLY A 141 -18.64 -48.15 -2.42
CA GLY A 141 -18.26 -47.60 -1.11
C GLY A 141 -19.40 -46.82 -0.43
N LEU A 142 -20.25 -47.53 0.32
CA LEU A 142 -21.31 -47.02 1.21
C LEU A 142 -20.74 -46.07 2.29
N ARG A 143 -21.47 -45.09 2.85
CA ARG A 143 -22.57 -45.27 3.84
C ARG A 143 -23.42 -43.99 4.01
N ARG A 144 -24.74 -44.20 4.10
CA ARG A 144 -25.80 -43.28 4.57
C ARG A 144 -26.01 -43.42 6.09
N ARG A 145 -26.60 -42.38 6.71
CA ARG A 145 -27.71 -42.33 7.72
C ARG A 145 -27.76 -40.89 8.27
N HIS A 146 -28.86 -40.25 8.66
CA HIS A 146 -30.30 -40.50 8.71
C HIS A 146 -30.99 -39.12 8.80
N LEU A 147 -32.11 -38.93 8.10
CA LEU A 147 -33.08 -37.87 8.35
C LEU A 147 -34.21 -38.48 9.19
N GLN A 148 -34.59 -37.81 10.28
CA GLN A 148 -35.86 -38.04 10.97
C GLN A 148 -36.70 -36.77 10.92
N SER A 149 -37.93 -36.98 10.49
CA SER A 149 -39.08 -36.09 10.47
C SER A 149 -39.73 -36.00 11.85
N GLY A 150 -40.29 -34.83 12.16
CA GLY A 150 -41.22 -34.64 13.27
C GLY A 150 -42.06 -33.40 12.99
N GLY A 151 -43.32 -33.59 12.60
CA GLY A 151 -44.30 -32.52 12.50
C GLY A 151 -45.06 -32.33 13.81
N ALA A 152 -45.60 -31.14 14.03
CA ALA A 152 -46.74 -30.92 14.93
C ALA A 152 -47.50 -29.66 14.51
N SER A 153 -48.83 -29.74 14.65
CA SER A 153 -49.86 -28.88 14.08
C SER A 153 -50.22 -27.63 14.89
N ILE A 154 -50.66 -26.61 14.15
CA ILE A 154 -51.68 -25.58 14.38
C ILE A 154 -52.63 -25.72 15.61
N ARG A 155 -52.79 -24.63 16.37
CA ARG A 155 -54.02 -24.00 16.96
C ARG A 155 -53.64 -22.53 17.27
N GLY A 156 -54.43 -21.46 17.15
CA GLY A 156 -55.86 -21.23 16.96
C GLY A 156 -56.36 -20.17 17.97
N ALA A 157 -57.01 -19.10 17.47
CA ALA A 157 -57.89 -18.13 18.17
C ALA A 157 -57.25 -17.00 19.01
N SER A 158 -57.80 -15.79 19.21
CA SER A 158 -58.76 -14.90 18.53
C SER A 158 -59.05 -13.72 19.49
N GLY A 159 -59.02 -12.47 19.01
CA GLY A 159 -59.91 -11.36 19.40
C GLY A 159 -59.73 -10.65 20.76
N ARG A 160 -59.61 -9.32 20.75
CA ARG A 160 -60.74 -8.37 20.90
C ARG A 160 -60.29 -6.89 20.88
N ARG A 161 -61.24 -6.04 20.47
CA ARG A 161 -61.18 -4.59 20.27
C ARG A 161 -61.34 -3.80 21.58
N GLY A 162 -60.87 -2.54 21.57
CA GLY A 162 -61.32 -1.45 22.43
C GLY A 162 -60.76 -0.10 21.96
N ALA A 163 -61.62 0.81 21.51
CA ALA A 163 -61.35 2.21 21.13
C ALA A 163 -61.19 3.10 22.40
N VAL A 164 -60.66 4.34 22.41
CA VAL A 164 -61.21 5.59 21.85
C VAL A 164 -60.21 6.77 22.08
N ALA A 165 -60.04 7.61 21.04
CA ALA A 165 -59.84 9.08 20.90
C ALA A 165 -58.76 9.94 21.62
N GLY A 166 -58.25 10.90 20.82
CA GLY A 166 -57.72 12.23 21.17
C GLY A 166 -56.20 12.30 21.33
N SER A 167 -55.41 13.23 20.79
CA SER A 167 -55.55 14.36 19.86
C SER A 167 -54.12 14.90 19.63
N ASP A 168 -53.94 15.62 18.53
CA ASP A 168 -52.89 16.61 18.22
C ASP A 168 -51.54 16.18 17.61
N GLU A 169 -51.24 16.92 16.54
CA GLU A 169 -50.13 16.87 15.60
C GLU A 169 -48.86 17.51 16.17
N GLU A 170 -47.68 16.92 15.89
CA GLU A 170 -46.53 17.54 15.20
C GLU A 170 -45.33 16.55 15.16
N PRO A 171 -44.46 16.61 14.13
CA PRO A 171 -43.69 15.46 13.65
C PRO A 171 -42.38 15.20 14.41
N GLY A 172 -42.12 13.90 14.63
CA GLY A 172 -41.04 13.35 15.43
C GLY A 172 -39.63 13.59 14.89
N ALA A 173 -38.77 13.98 15.82
CA ALA A 173 -37.31 13.86 15.72
C ALA A 173 -36.91 12.40 15.47
N VAL A 174 -36.09 12.17 14.45
CA VAL A 174 -35.52 10.85 14.14
C VAL A 174 -34.56 10.46 15.27
N ALA A 175 -34.96 9.43 16.01
CA ALA A 175 -34.28 8.91 17.18
C ALA A 175 -32.89 8.34 16.86
N ALA A 176 -31.95 8.65 17.74
CA ALA A 176 -30.63 8.03 17.84
C ALA A 176 -30.78 6.51 18.04
N ARG A 177 -30.11 5.72 17.20
CA ARG A 177 -30.01 4.27 17.39
C ARG A 177 -28.92 3.96 18.40
N GLU A 178 -29.34 3.33 19.50
CA GLU A 178 -28.49 2.78 20.54
C GLU A 178 -27.59 1.65 20.01
N ALA A 179 -26.36 1.62 20.52
CA ALA A 179 -25.40 0.56 20.29
C ALA A 179 -25.80 -0.69 21.08
N GLY A 180 -26.11 -1.78 20.38
CA GLY A 180 -26.37 -3.08 20.96
C GLY A 180 -25.07 -3.84 21.25
N ASP A 181 -24.97 -4.32 22.48
CA ASP A 181 -23.89 -5.10 23.07
C ASP A 181 -23.75 -6.51 22.46
N GLY A 182 -22.55 -7.07 22.54
CA GLY A 182 -22.16 -8.31 21.87
C GLY A 182 -22.64 -9.57 22.59
N THR A 183 -23.22 -10.50 21.84
CA THR A 183 -23.07 -11.95 22.02
C THR A 183 -23.28 -12.65 20.67
N GLY A 184 -22.45 -13.65 20.39
CA GLY A 184 -22.46 -14.39 19.12
C GLY A 184 -23.79 -15.09 18.85
N ALA A 185 -24.49 -14.62 17.83
CA ALA A 185 -25.56 -15.32 17.13
C ALA A 185 -25.40 -14.97 15.65
N ALA A 186 -25.65 -15.92 14.74
CA ALA A 186 -25.53 -15.75 13.29
C ALA A 186 -26.22 -14.45 12.83
N GLY A 187 -25.44 -13.37 12.75
CA GLY A 187 -25.94 -12.01 12.66
C GLY A 187 -26.31 -11.67 11.23
N HIS A 188 -27.36 -10.86 11.07
CA HIS A 188 -27.65 -10.27 9.77
C HIS A 188 -26.39 -9.59 9.21
N PRO A 189 -26.11 -9.75 7.90
CA PRO A 189 -24.94 -9.16 7.27
C PRO A 189 -24.92 -7.65 7.50
N HIS A 190 -23.72 -7.08 7.68
CA HIS A 190 -23.53 -5.65 7.92
C HIS A 190 -24.29 -4.82 6.87
N PRO A 191 -24.88 -3.65 7.21
CA PRO A 191 -25.66 -2.86 6.24
C PRO A 191 -24.92 -2.52 4.94
N LEU A 192 -23.59 -2.39 5.02
CA LEU A 192 -22.71 -2.11 3.87
C LEU A 192 -22.28 -3.34 3.07
N ASP A 193 -22.60 -4.55 3.52
CA ASP A 193 -22.13 -5.80 2.89
C ASP A 193 -22.52 -5.87 1.41
N ARG A 194 -23.74 -5.43 1.10
CA ARG A 194 -24.28 -5.40 -0.27
C ARG A 194 -23.48 -4.51 -1.24
N ILE A 195 -22.69 -3.56 -0.75
CA ILE A 195 -21.83 -2.71 -1.58
C ILE A 195 -20.72 -3.54 -2.23
N PHE A 196 -20.23 -4.56 -1.52
CA PHE A 196 -19.08 -5.35 -1.95
C PHE A 196 -19.46 -6.55 -2.80
N HIS A 197 -20.75 -6.90 -2.89
CA HIS A 197 -21.26 -8.06 -3.63
C HIS A 197 -22.34 -7.68 -4.70
N PRO A 198 -22.12 -6.70 -5.58
CA PRO A 198 -23.04 -6.40 -6.67
C PRO A 198 -23.04 -7.54 -7.71
N ARG A 199 -24.22 -7.83 -8.27
CA ARG A 199 -24.41 -8.81 -9.37
C ARG A 199 -24.68 -8.12 -10.71
N ALA A 200 -24.91 -6.82 -10.69
CA ALA A 200 -25.05 -5.99 -11.87
C ALA A 200 -24.38 -4.62 -11.67
N ILE A 201 -23.39 -4.30 -12.51
CA ILE A 201 -22.69 -3.01 -12.52
C ILE A 201 -23.02 -2.26 -13.81
N ALA A 202 -23.44 -1.00 -13.69
CA ALA A 202 -23.51 -0.08 -14.83
C ALA A 202 -22.35 0.92 -14.77
N VAL A 203 -21.67 1.13 -15.90
CA VAL A 203 -20.59 2.11 -16.05
C VAL A 203 -21.12 3.27 -16.89
N VAL A 204 -21.50 4.36 -16.23
CA VAL A 204 -22.18 5.50 -16.86
C VAL A 204 -21.19 6.57 -17.25
N GLY A 205 -21.27 7.04 -18.50
CA GLY A 205 -20.27 7.93 -19.09
C GLY A 205 -19.11 7.18 -19.73
N THR A 206 -19.31 5.91 -20.10
CA THR A 206 -18.30 5.09 -20.78
C THR A 206 -17.91 5.75 -22.11
N PRO A 207 -16.62 6.06 -22.37
CA PRO A 207 -16.21 6.72 -23.61
C PRO A 207 -16.37 5.78 -24.82
N SER A 208 -17.07 6.24 -25.86
CA SER A 208 -17.36 5.45 -27.06
C SER A 208 -16.23 5.45 -28.11
N GLY A 209 -15.20 6.30 -27.93
CA GLY A 209 -14.02 6.38 -28.82
C GLY A 209 -12.84 5.51 -28.37
N ASP A 210 -12.93 4.90 -27.19
CA ASP A 210 -11.96 3.92 -26.70
C ASP A 210 -12.51 2.52 -26.93
N ALA A 211 -11.76 1.69 -27.67
CA ALA A 211 -12.11 0.29 -27.92
C ALA A 211 -12.35 -0.51 -26.62
N HIS A 212 -11.78 -0.06 -25.49
CA HIS A 212 -11.89 -0.72 -24.19
C HIS A 212 -12.92 -0.08 -23.25
N GLY A 213 -13.56 1.03 -23.65
CA GLY A 213 -14.57 1.73 -22.86
C GLY A 213 -14.05 2.41 -21.59
N GLY A 214 -12.82 2.92 -21.60
CA GLY A 214 -12.24 3.59 -20.44
C GLY A 214 -11.77 2.63 -19.35
N ASN A 215 -11.17 3.19 -18.30
CA ASN A 215 -10.43 2.41 -17.31
C ASN A 215 -11.32 1.44 -16.51
N PHE A 216 -12.50 1.86 -16.05
CA PHE A 216 -13.38 1.01 -15.24
C PHE A 216 -13.94 -0.18 -16.02
N LEU A 217 -14.46 0.05 -17.24
CA LEU A 217 -14.98 -1.04 -18.06
C LEU A 217 -13.86 -2.03 -18.38
N ARG A 218 -12.69 -1.52 -18.78
CA ARG A 218 -11.51 -2.34 -19.04
C ARG A 218 -11.09 -3.18 -17.82
N SER A 219 -11.07 -2.57 -16.63
CA SER A 219 -10.64 -3.22 -15.38
C SER A 219 -11.59 -4.33 -14.95
N LEU A 220 -12.90 -4.09 -15.02
CA LEU A 220 -13.93 -5.09 -14.72
C LEU A 220 -13.88 -6.27 -15.71
N ARG A 221 -13.65 -5.99 -16.99
CA ARG A 221 -13.50 -7.05 -18.00
C ARG A 221 -12.19 -7.83 -17.86
N ALA A 222 -11.09 -7.15 -17.53
CA ALA A 222 -9.78 -7.78 -17.32
C ALA A 222 -9.81 -8.79 -16.15
N THR A 223 -10.58 -8.49 -15.11
CA THR A 223 -10.80 -9.38 -13.97
C THR A 223 -11.88 -10.44 -14.22
N GLY A 224 -12.59 -10.37 -15.35
CA GLY A 224 -13.58 -11.35 -15.77
C GLY A 224 -14.98 -11.15 -15.19
N TYR A 225 -15.30 -9.97 -14.65
CA TYR A 225 -16.62 -9.68 -14.06
C TYR A 225 -17.77 -9.93 -15.05
N ASP A 226 -17.61 -9.50 -16.32
CA ASP A 226 -18.59 -9.63 -17.39
C ASP A 226 -18.89 -11.08 -17.81
N ARG A 227 -18.10 -12.04 -17.35
CA ARG A 227 -18.31 -13.46 -17.61
C ARG A 227 -19.26 -14.11 -16.61
N GLU A 228 -19.43 -13.53 -15.43
CA GLU A 228 -20.24 -14.07 -14.34
C GLU A 228 -21.41 -13.16 -13.95
N HIS A 229 -21.28 -11.86 -14.17
CA HIS A 229 -22.19 -10.85 -13.70
C HIS A 229 -22.55 -9.86 -14.80
N ALA A 230 -23.68 -9.18 -14.63
CA ALA A 230 -24.15 -8.23 -15.63
C ALA A 230 -23.30 -6.96 -15.61
N LEU A 231 -22.75 -6.58 -16.76
CA LEU A 231 -21.95 -5.37 -16.95
C LEU A 231 -22.55 -4.52 -18.06
N TYR A 232 -22.99 -3.31 -17.72
CA TYR A 232 -23.70 -2.42 -18.64
C TYR A 232 -22.89 -1.13 -18.90
N PRO A 233 -22.22 -0.99 -20.05
CA PRO A 233 -21.72 0.29 -20.51
C PRO A 233 -22.90 1.22 -20.84
N VAL A 234 -22.90 2.43 -20.31
CA VAL A 234 -23.92 3.44 -20.60
C VAL A 234 -23.27 4.67 -21.22
N ASN A 235 -23.73 5.02 -22.42
CA ASN A 235 -23.31 6.16 -23.21
C ASN A 235 -24.49 6.62 -24.08
N PRO A 236 -24.83 7.94 -24.14
CA PRO A 236 -25.96 8.44 -24.93
C PRO A 236 -25.99 8.04 -26.40
N ARG A 237 -24.84 7.74 -27.01
CA ARG A 237 -24.76 7.28 -28.42
C ARG A 237 -25.12 5.80 -28.60
N GLY A 238 -25.19 5.03 -27.51
CA GLY A 238 -25.38 3.59 -27.54
C GLY A 238 -24.30 2.85 -28.33
N GLY A 239 -24.67 1.72 -28.93
CA GLY A 239 -23.82 0.93 -29.83
C GLY A 239 -23.09 -0.21 -29.12
N VAL A 240 -21.81 -0.40 -29.43
CA VAL A 240 -20.96 -1.43 -28.80
C VAL A 240 -19.72 -0.74 -28.24
N ILE A 241 -19.45 -0.92 -26.95
CA ILE A 241 -18.28 -0.36 -26.27
C ILE A 241 -17.61 -1.47 -25.47
N GLY A 242 -16.29 -1.64 -25.61
CA GLY A 242 -15.59 -2.73 -24.94
C GLY A 242 -16.11 -4.10 -25.33
N GLY A 243 -16.64 -4.27 -26.55
CA GLY A 243 -17.26 -5.53 -27.01
C GLY A 243 -18.61 -5.87 -26.36
N LEU A 244 -19.20 -4.95 -25.59
CA LEU A 244 -20.49 -5.14 -24.92
C LEU A 244 -21.54 -4.18 -25.52
N PRO A 245 -22.83 -4.57 -25.57
CA PRO A 245 -23.91 -3.64 -25.93
C PRO A 245 -23.92 -2.45 -24.98
N ALA A 246 -23.89 -1.24 -25.53
CA ALA A 246 -23.93 0.00 -24.79
C ALA A 246 -25.32 0.65 -24.87
N TYR A 247 -25.80 1.16 -23.74
CA TYR A 247 -27.16 1.67 -23.57
C TYR A 247 -27.18 3.21 -23.53
N PRO A 248 -28.15 3.88 -24.18
CA PRO A 248 -28.24 5.35 -24.17
C PRO A 248 -28.41 5.95 -22.77
N SER A 249 -29.21 5.32 -21.92
CA SER A 249 -29.43 5.71 -20.52
C SER A 249 -29.30 4.51 -19.57
N LEU A 250 -29.24 4.78 -18.27
CA LEU A 250 -29.25 3.74 -17.24
C LEU A 250 -30.60 2.98 -17.21
N LEU A 251 -31.69 3.67 -17.58
CA LEU A 251 -33.03 3.10 -17.60
C LEU A 251 -33.16 2.04 -18.69
N ASP A 252 -32.47 2.23 -19.82
CA ASP A 252 -32.46 1.32 -20.96
C ASP A 252 -31.71 0.00 -20.70
N CYS A 253 -30.96 -0.13 -19.60
CA CYS A 253 -30.31 -1.40 -19.24
C CYS A 253 -31.38 -2.49 -19.03
N PRO A 254 -31.25 -3.69 -19.64
CA PRO A 254 -32.34 -4.67 -19.71
C PRO A 254 -32.65 -5.37 -18.38
N GLY A 255 -31.76 -5.26 -17.39
CA GLY A 255 -31.87 -5.92 -16.09
C GLY A 255 -31.75 -4.97 -14.91
N PRO A 256 -31.79 -5.51 -13.68
CA PRO A 256 -31.52 -4.73 -12.47
C PRO A 256 -30.09 -4.19 -12.49
N VAL A 257 -29.86 -3.08 -11.80
CA VAL A 257 -28.53 -2.50 -11.60
C VAL A 257 -28.31 -2.30 -10.11
N ASP A 258 -27.31 -2.96 -9.55
CA ASP A 258 -27.02 -2.92 -8.12
C ASP A 258 -26.10 -1.75 -7.77
N HIS A 259 -25.11 -1.53 -8.62
CA HIS A 259 -24.03 -0.57 -8.42
C HIS A 259 -23.77 0.23 -9.70
N VAL A 260 -23.75 1.55 -9.59
CA VAL A 260 -23.45 2.46 -10.70
C VAL A 260 -22.09 3.10 -10.49
N ILE A 261 -21.21 3.00 -11.48
CA ILE A 261 -19.95 3.74 -11.54
C ILE A 261 -20.16 4.95 -12.47
N SER A 262 -20.15 6.15 -11.91
CA SER A 262 -20.34 7.41 -12.63
C SER A 262 -19.01 8.01 -13.09
N GLN A 263 -18.85 8.15 -14.41
CA GLN A 263 -17.77 8.90 -15.07
C GLN A 263 -18.30 10.16 -15.79
N VAL A 264 -19.56 10.56 -15.53
CA VAL A 264 -20.15 11.74 -16.18
C VAL A 264 -19.60 13.03 -15.56
N PRO A 265 -19.63 14.17 -16.29
CA PRO A 265 -19.29 15.47 -15.71
C PRO A 265 -20.17 15.83 -14.51
N ALA A 266 -19.68 16.65 -13.58
CA ALA A 266 -20.40 17.06 -12.38
C ALA A 266 -21.80 17.64 -12.65
N SER A 267 -21.96 18.37 -13.76
CA SER A 267 -23.24 18.94 -14.18
C SER A 267 -24.30 17.90 -14.56
N ALA A 268 -23.89 16.69 -14.93
CA ALA A 268 -24.80 15.60 -15.31
C ALA A 268 -25.15 14.67 -14.14
N VAL A 269 -24.46 14.79 -12.99
CA VAL A 269 -24.68 13.94 -11.82
C VAL A 269 -26.12 14.04 -11.29
N PRO A 270 -26.77 15.22 -11.17
CA PRO A 270 -28.16 15.28 -10.70
C PRO A 270 -29.12 14.45 -11.57
N GLY A 271 -28.99 14.53 -12.89
CA GLY A 271 -29.81 13.73 -13.81
C GLY A 271 -29.53 12.22 -13.70
N LEU A 272 -28.27 11.84 -13.44
CA LEU A 272 -27.92 10.45 -13.18
C LEU A 272 -28.50 9.96 -11.84
N VAL A 273 -28.52 10.79 -10.80
CA VAL A 273 -29.14 10.43 -9.52
C VAL A 273 -30.61 10.08 -9.71
N GLU A 274 -31.37 10.87 -10.47
CA GLU A 274 -32.78 10.56 -10.75
C GLU A 274 -32.95 9.22 -11.48
N GLN A 275 -32.11 8.94 -12.49
CA GLN A 275 -32.11 7.64 -13.15
C GLN A 275 -31.77 6.49 -12.19
N CYS A 276 -30.84 6.70 -11.25
CA CYS A 276 -30.50 5.70 -10.24
C CYS A 276 -31.68 5.41 -9.32
N VAL A 277 -32.44 6.44 -8.94
CA VAL A 277 -33.65 6.31 -8.10
C VAL A 277 -34.72 5.53 -8.84
N GLU A 278 -35.02 5.90 -10.08
CA GLU A 278 -36.02 5.20 -10.88
C GLU A 278 -35.62 3.75 -11.18
N LYS A 279 -34.32 3.48 -11.40
CA LYS A 279 -33.80 2.12 -11.62
C LYS A 279 -33.72 1.29 -10.34
N GLY A 280 -33.86 1.89 -9.16
CA GLY A 280 -33.75 1.20 -7.87
C GLY A 280 -32.31 0.78 -7.52
N VAL A 281 -31.32 1.57 -7.94
CA VAL A 281 -29.89 1.30 -7.68
C VAL A 281 -29.61 1.33 -6.19
N ARG A 282 -28.79 0.39 -5.69
CA ARG A 282 -28.43 0.34 -4.27
C ARG A 282 -27.25 1.23 -3.92
N THR A 283 -26.26 1.31 -4.82
CA THR A 283 -25.02 2.06 -4.59
C THR A 283 -24.63 2.89 -5.80
N LEU A 284 -24.30 4.16 -5.56
CA LEU A 284 -23.75 5.08 -6.54
C LEU A 284 -22.29 5.40 -6.19
N HIS A 285 -21.37 4.94 -7.03
CA HIS A 285 -19.96 5.30 -6.97
C HIS A 285 -19.70 6.48 -7.92
N LEU A 286 -19.34 7.62 -7.33
CA LEU A 286 -19.02 8.84 -8.06
C LEU A 286 -17.49 8.96 -8.25
N PHE A 287 -16.99 8.52 -9.40
CA PHE A 287 -15.61 8.86 -9.83
C PHE A 287 -15.50 10.35 -10.21
N THR A 288 -16.61 10.93 -10.65
CA THR A 288 -16.74 12.36 -10.97
C THR A 288 -16.13 13.26 -9.90
N ALA A 289 -15.18 14.10 -10.31
CA ALA A 289 -14.63 15.20 -9.52
C ALA A 289 -15.25 16.55 -9.95
N GLY A 290 -14.79 17.64 -9.35
CA GLY A 290 -15.24 19.01 -9.57
C GLY A 290 -16.25 19.51 -8.53
N PHE A 291 -16.24 18.97 -7.31
CA PHE A 291 -17.20 19.22 -6.24
C PHE A 291 -16.56 19.97 -5.05
N SER A 292 -16.78 19.53 -3.81
CA SER A 292 -16.36 20.24 -2.59
C SER A 292 -14.84 20.34 -2.45
N GLU A 293 -14.08 19.45 -3.09
CA GLU A 293 -12.62 19.49 -3.10
C GLU A 293 -12.05 20.72 -3.81
N THR A 294 -12.85 21.39 -4.64
CA THR A 294 -12.43 22.62 -5.33
C THR A 294 -12.37 23.84 -4.40
N GLY A 295 -12.98 23.76 -3.22
CA GLY A 295 -13.17 24.89 -2.31
C GLY A 295 -14.26 25.88 -2.73
N ASP A 296 -14.94 25.64 -3.86
CA ASP A 296 -16.03 26.47 -4.35
C ASP A 296 -17.35 26.15 -3.60
N PRO A 297 -17.97 27.13 -2.91
CA PRO A 297 -19.22 26.93 -2.19
C PRO A 297 -20.39 26.45 -3.06
N GLU A 298 -20.47 26.84 -4.33
CA GLU A 298 -21.54 26.41 -5.24
C GLU A 298 -21.38 24.95 -5.62
N ARG A 299 -20.15 24.53 -5.94
CA ARG A 299 -19.83 23.12 -6.22
C ARG A 299 -20.05 22.24 -5.00
N ALA A 300 -19.71 22.73 -3.80
CA ALA A 300 -20.01 22.02 -2.55
C ALA A 300 -21.53 21.92 -2.27
N ARG A 301 -22.33 22.93 -2.66
CA ARG A 301 -23.81 22.86 -2.57
C ARG A 301 -24.37 21.84 -3.57
N ALA A 302 -23.84 21.80 -4.80
CA ALA A 302 -24.24 20.83 -5.81
C ALA A 302 -23.96 19.39 -5.35
N GLU A 303 -22.79 19.15 -4.75
CA GLU A 303 -22.45 17.86 -4.12
C GLU A 303 -23.48 17.46 -3.07
N ARG A 304 -23.70 18.32 -2.07
CA ARG A 304 -24.64 18.04 -0.98
C ARG A 304 -26.05 17.77 -1.50
N SER A 305 -26.51 18.53 -2.49
CA SER A 305 -27.84 18.36 -3.09
C SER A 305 -27.96 16.98 -3.76
N ALA A 306 -27.01 16.63 -4.63
CA ALA A 306 -27.04 15.36 -5.36
C ALA A 306 -26.90 14.15 -4.42
N VAL A 307 -25.99 14.22 -3.45
CA VAL A 307 -25.77 13.14 -2.47
C VAL A 307 -26.97 12.98 -1.55
N SER A 308 -27.51 14.07 -1.00
CA SER A 308 -28.70 14.04 -0.14
C SER A 308 -29.91 13.44 -0.87
N ARG A 309 -30.10 13.79 -2.14
CA ARG A 309 -31.16 13.22 -2.97
C ARG A 309 -31.03 11.71 -3.15
N ALA A 310 -29.82 11.21 -3.40
CA ALA A 310 -29.54 9.78 -3.53
C ALA A 310 -29.77 9.04 -2.19
N VAL A 311 -29.23 9.57 -1.09
CA VAL A 311 -29.36 8.99 0.26
C VAL A 311 -30.82 8.95 0.71
N SER A 312 -31.59 10.01 0.47
CA SER A 312 -33.02 10.07 0.81
C SER A 312 -33.87 9.04 0.05
N ALA A 313 -33.38 8.55 -1.08
CA ALA A 313 -34.00 7.46 -1.83
C ALA A 313 -33.49 6.05 -1.43
N GLY A 314 -32.66 5.97 -0.38
CA GLY A 314 -32.07 4.71 0.09
C GLY A 314 -30.83 4.26 -0.70
N ILE A 315 -30.24 5.12 -1.53
CA ILE A 315 -29.01 4.82 -2.30
C ILE A 315 -27.80 5.28 -1.49
N ARG A 316 -26.83 4.38 -1.28
CA ARG A 316 -25.56 4.75 -0.65
C ARG A 316 -24.57 5.30 -1.68
N VAL A 317 -23.78 6.29 -1.29
CA VAL A 317 -22.82 6.97 -2.18
C VAL A 317 -21.38 6.75 -1.73
N ILE A 318 -20.53 6.31 -2.65
CA ILE A 318 -19.07 6.27 -2.49
C ILE A 318 -18.48 7.43 -3.30
N GLY A 319 -17.67 8.27 -2.66
CA GLY A 319 -17.14 9.48 -3.29
C GLY A 319 -17.89 10.76 -2.85
N PRO A 320 -17.97 11.78 -3.73
CA PRO A 320 -17.39 11.85 -5.08
C PRO A 320 -15.86 11.91 -5.10
N ASN A 321 -15.28 12.09 -6.29
CA ASN A 321 -13.83 12.19 -6.53
C ASN A 321 -13.06 10.99 -5.96
N CYS A 322 -13.45 9.78 -6.33
CA CYS A 322 -12.88 8.55 -5.78
C CYS A 322 -12.66 7.48 -6.86
N MET A 323 -11.86 6.45 -6.56
CA MET A 323 -11.72 5.28 -7.45
C MET A 323 -12.73 4.17 -7.13
N GLY A 324 -13.46 4.28 -6.01
CA GLY A 324 -14.45 3.30 -5.57
C GLY A 324 -13.84 2.02 -5.02
N ILE A 325 -14.44 0.87 -5.35
CA ILE A 325 -14.13 -0.41 -4.72
C ILE A 325 -13.32 -1.34 -5.62
N TYR A 326 -12.40 -2.08 -5.02
CA TYR A 326 -11.72 -3.23 -5.62
C TYR A 326 -11.90 -4.42 -4.69
N VAL A 327 -12.46 -5.50 -5.23
CA VAL A 327 -12.86 -6.71 -4.48
C VAL A 327 -12.45 -7.92 -5.33
N PRO A 328 -11.23 -8.46 -5.12
CA PRO A 328 -10.71 -9.55 -5.95
C PRO A 328 -11.63 -10.77 -5.99
N GLY A 329 -12.18 -11.15 -4.83
CA GLY A 329 -13.09 -12.29 -4.69
C GLY A 329 -14.41 -12.13 -5.47
N GLU A 330 -14.78 -10.91 -5.84
CA GLU A 330 -15.97 -10.59 -6.65
C GLU A 330 -15.59 -10.09 -8.05
N ARG A 331 -14.30 -10.15 -8.42
CA ARG A 331 -13.76 -9.68 -9.70
C ARG A 331 -14.07 -8.21 -9.99
N ILE A 332 -14.11 -7.38 -8.95
CA ILE A 332 -14.35 -5.95 -9.09
C ILE A 332 -13.02 -5.21 -9.06
N SER A 333 -12.77 -4.37 -10.05
CA SER A 333 -11.55 -3.57 -10.11
C SER A 333 -11.75 -2.19 -10.74
N PHE A 334 -10.93 -1.25 -10.26
CA PHE A 334 -10.71 0.07 -10.85
C PHE A 334 -9.25 0.27 -11.34
N THR A 335 -8.39 -0.74 -11.19
CA THR A 335 -7.02 -0.75 -11.71
C THR A 335 -6.94 -1.74 -12.87
N GLY A 336 -6.14 -1.43 -13.89
CA GLY A 336 -5.89 -2.34 -15.01
C GLY A 336 -4.99 -3.50 -14.58
N GLU A 337 -5.43 -4.74 -14.83
CA GLU A 337 -4.70 -5.99 -14.54
C GLU A 337 -4.15 -6.12 -13.10
N PRO A 338 -4.99 -5.95 -12.06
CA PRO A 338 -4.56 -6.19 -10.69
C PRO A 338 -4.42 -7.69 -10.41
N PRO A 339 -3.82 -8.06 -9.27
CA PRO A 339 -4.02 -9.38 -8.71
C PRO A 339 -5.52 -9.72 -8.64
N THR A 340 -5.90 -10.95 -8.95
CA THR A 340 -7.30 -11.39 -8.89
C THR A 340 -7.55 -12.37 -7.75
N GLU A 341 -6.49 -12.86 -7.13
CA GLU A 341 -6.61 -13.76 -5.98
C GLU A 341 -7.12 -12.98 -4.75
N PRO A 342 -8.14 -13.49 -4.05
CA PRO A 342 -8.57 -12.89 -2.79
C PRO A 342 -7.50 -13.04 -1.70
N GLY A 343 -7.48 -12.07 -0.79
CA GLY A 343 -6.70 -12.11 0.44
C GLY A 343 -7.49 -11.59 1.62
N ASN A 344 -6.76 -11.13 2.65
CA ASN A 344 -7.31 -10.79 3.96
C ASN A 344 -7.01 -9.34 4.41
N LEU A 345 -6.28 -8.55 3.59
CA LEU A 345 -6.05 -7.13 3.86
C LEU A 345 -7.22 -6.26 3.37
N PHE A 346 -7.85 -5.53 4.28
CA PHE A 346 -8.74 -4.43 3.94
C PHE A 346 -7.96 -3.11 3.88
N LEU A 347 -8.01 -2.43 2.74
CA LEU A 347 -7.39 -1.11 2.56
C LEU A 347 -8.45 -0.04 2.34
N LEU A 348 -8.51 0.92 3.26
CA LEU A 348 -9.28 2.14 3.12
C LEU A 348 -8.36 3.29 2.69
N SER A 349 -8.73 4.06 1.68
CA SER A 349 -7.92 5.20 1.27
C SER A 349 -8.78 6.37 0.82
N GLN A 350 -8.52 7.55 1.38
CA GLN A 350 -9.16 8.76 0.89
C GLN A 350 -8.65 9.15 -0.50
N SER A 351 -7.36 8.89 -0.77
CA SER A 351 -6.72 9.14 -2.07
C SER A 351 -6.80 7.93 -3.00
N GLY A 352 -7.36 8.12 -4.19
CA GLY A 352 -7.43 7.09 -5.23
C GLY A 352 -6.06 6.65 -5.76
N VAL A 353 -5.13 7.59 -5.92
CA VAL A 353 -3.77 7.29 -6.40
C VAL A 353 -3.00 6.46 -5.38
N ASN A 354 -3.10 6.79 -4.08
CA ASN A 354 -2.47 6.00 -3.03
C ASN A 354 -3.08 4.59 -2.92
N ALA A 355 -4.39 4.45 -3.16
CA ALA A 355 -5.04 3.15 -3.20
C ALA A 355 -4.48 2.29 -4.34
N ALA A 356 -4.43 2.84 -5.56
CA ALA A 356 -3.90 2.15 -6.73
C ALA A 356 -2.41 1.80 -6.58
N ASP A 357 -1.57 2.74 -6.11
CA ASP A 357 -0.14 2.50 -5.86
C ASP A 357 0.06 1.37 -4.83
N THR A 358 -0.75 1.32 -3.79
CA THR A 358 -0.68 0.27 -2.78
C THR A 358 -1.10 -1.09 -3.35
N ILE A 359 -2.17 -1.15 -4.15
CA ILE A 359 -2.58 -2.37 -4.87
C ILE A 359 -1.43 -2.90 -5.72
N PHE A 360 -0.82 -2.04 -6.54
CA PHE A 360 0.25 -2.47 -7.45
C PHE A 360 1.52 -2.88 -6.70
N ARG A 361 2.01 -2.06 -5.77
CA ARG A 361 3.28 -2.34 -5.07
C ARG A 361 3.20 -3.58 -4.20
N LEU A 362 2.21 -3.67 -3.33
CA LEU A 362 2.07 -4.82 -2.42
C LEU A 362 1.53 -6.05 -3.16
N GLY A 363 0.61 -5.87 -4.10
CA GLY A 363 0.11 -6.95 -4.96
C GLY A 363 1.20 -7.63 -5.77
N SER A 364 2.16 -6.85 -6.27
CA SER A 364 3.32 -7.35 -7.02
C SER A 364 4.32 -8.11 -6.14
N VAL A 365 4.36 -7.84 -4.83
CA VAL A 365 5.16 -8.62 -3.86
C VAL A 365 4.43 -9.91 -3.44
N GLY A 366 3.15 -10.06 -3.74
CA GLY A 366 2.39 -11.27 -3.38
C GLY A 366 1.34 -11.06 -2.30
N LEU A 367 1.29 -9.87 -1.68
CA LEU A 367 0.22 -9.54 -0.73
C LEU A 367 -1.13 -9.50 -1.45
N ARG A 368 -2.19 -9.95 -0.78
CA ARG A 368 -3.54 -10.00 -1.33
C ARG A 368 -4.54 -9.27 -0.45
N PHE A 369 -5.58 -8.74 -1.09
CA PHE A 369 -6.56 -7.87 -0.45
C PHE A 369 -7.89 -8.60 -0.32
N SER A 370 -8.56 -8.41 0.82
CA SER A 370 -9.98 -8.76 0.93
C SER A 370 -10.77 -7.75 0.09
N LYS A 371 -10.59 -6.46 0.41
CA LYS A 371 -11.29 -5.33 -0.20
C LYS A 371 -10.40 -4.08 -0.16
N VAL A 372 -10.52 -3.24 -1.17
CA VAL A 372 -9.94 -1.90 -1.18
C VAL A 372 -11.05 -0.89 -1.46
N VAL A 373 -11.09 0.19 -0.70
CA VAL A 373 -12.06 1.27 -0.84
C VAL A 373 -11.35 2.61 -0.99
N SER A 374 -11.46 3.21 -2.17
CA SER A 374 -11.22 4.63 -2.38
C SER A 374 -12.53 5.40 -2.25
N TYR A 375 -12.62 6.29 -1.25
CA TYR A 375 -13.87 6.99 -0.93
C TYR A 375 -13.86 8.51 -1.18
N GLY A 376 -12.72 9.07 -1.59
CA GLY A 376 -12.62 10.46 -2.06
C GLY A 376 -13.11 11.48 -1.03
N ASN A 377 -14.06 12.33 -1.44
CA ASN A 377 -14.61 13.37 -0.57
C ASN A 377 -15.39 12.79 0.63
N GLY A 378 -15.92 11.57 0.52
CA GLY A 378 -16.69 10.92 1.59
C GLY A 378 -17.96 11.69 1.96
N ALA A 379 -18.78 12.04 0.97
CA ALA A 379 -19.96 12.89 1.18
C ALA A 379 -21.17 12.14 1.79
N ASP A 380 -21.22 10.81 1.68
CA ASP A 380 -22.16 9.93 2.39
C ASP A 380 -21.38 8.90 3.22
N LEU A 381 -20.78 7.92 2.55
CA LEU A 381 -19.94 6.92 3.22
C LEU A 381 -18.56 7.49 3.52
N THR A 382 -18.18 7.42 4.79
CA THR A 382 -16.95 8.01 5.31
C THR A 382 -16.02 6.96 5.90
N ALA A 383 -14.86 7.40 6.40
CA ALA A 383 -13.89 6.49 6.98
C ALA A 383 -14.43 5.64 8.15
N HIS A 384 -15.33 6.20 8.97
CA HIS A 384 -15.84 5.47 10.13
C HIS A 384 -16.81 4.36 9.75
N ASP A 385 -17.61 4.55 8.69
CA ASP A 385 -18.50 3.52 8.15
C ASP A 385 -17.71 2.29 7.66
N PHE A 386 -16.62 2.52 6.95
CA PHE A 386 -15.78 1.45 6.41
C PHE A 386 -14.93 0.76 7.47
N LEU A 387 -14.44 1.49 8.49
CA LEU A 387 -13.75 0.88 9.63
C LEU A 387 -14.70 -0.01 10.45
N ASP A 388 -15.95 0.41 10.61
CA ASP A 388 -16.99 -0.37 11.29
C ASP A 388 -17.34 -1.65 10.53
N TYR A 389 -17.48 -1.56 9.20
CA TYR A 389 -17.60 -2.74 8.33
C TYR A 389 -16.39 -3.66 8.45
N ALA A 390 -15.18 -3.13 8.31
CA ALA A 390 -13.94 -3.90 8.35
C ALA A 390 -13.77 -4.64 9.68
N ALA A 391 -14.22 -4.08 10.80
CA ALA A 391 -14.23 -4.75 12.10
C ALA A 391 -15.07 -6.03 12.10
N SER A 392 -16.16 -6.07 11.32
CA SER A 392 -17.13 -7.17 11.30
C SER A 392 -16.93 -8.16 10.15
N ASP A 393 -16.20 -7.77 9.10
CA ASP A 393 -16.05 -8.57 7.87
C ASP A 393 -15.20 -9.84 8.10
N PRO A 394 -15.76 -11.05 7.99
CA PRO A 394 -15.01 -12.28 8.26
C PRO A 394 -13.88 -12.54 7.26
N GLN A 395 -13.89 -11.90 6.08
CA GLN A 395 -12.80 -12.02 5.10
C GLN A 395 -11.60 -11.14 5.42
N THR A 396 -11.74 -10.19 6.34
CA THR A 396 -10.71 -9.21 6.68
C THR A 396 -10.03 -9.62 7.98
N GLU A 397 -8.70 -9.76 7.96
CA GLU A 397 -7.88 -10.07 9.14
C GLU A 397 -6.93 -8.92 9.50
N LEU A 398 -6.61 -8.05 8.54
CA LEU A 398 -5.73 -6.90 8.71
C LEU A 398 -6.37 -5.66 8.06
N VAL A 399 -6.28 -4.51 8.72
CA VAL A 399 -6.86 -3.25 8.23
C VAL A 399 -5.78 -2.20 8.06
N ALA A 400 -5.76 -1.55 6.91
CA ALA A 400 -4.93 -0.37 6.63
C ALA A 400 -5.83 0.80 6.24
N ALA A 401 -5.54 2.00 6.74
CA ALA A 401 -6.25 3.20 6.30
C ALA A 401 -5.33 4.40 6.02
N TYR A 402 -5.53 5.04 4.88
CA TYR A 402 -5.02 6.38 4.59
C TYR A 402 -6.14 7.41 4.66
N ILE A 403 -6.01 8.38 5.56
CA ILE A 403 -7.05 9.36 5.89
C ILE A 403 -6.46 10.76 5.82
N GLU A 404 -7.13 11.69 5.14
CA GLU A 404 -6.73 13.11 5.05
C GLU A 404 -7.61 13.98 5.95
N GLY A 405 -8.91 13.67 6.04
CA GLY A 405 -9.89 14.41 6.82
C GLY A 405 -10.83 13.50 7.61
N VAL A 406 -11.36 14.02 8.72
CA VAL A 406 -12.41 13.35 9.50
C VAL A 406 -13.53 14.36 9.73
N SER A 407 -14.71 14.08 9.16
CA SER A 407 -15.90 14.94 9.29
C SER A 407 -16.62 14.77 10.63
N ASP A 408 -16.69 13.53 11.14
CA ASP A 408 -17.23 13.20 12.47
C ASP A 408 -16.17 12.52 13.33
N GLY A 409 -15.53 13.32 14.19
CA GLY A 409 -14.48 12.87 15.11
C GLY A 409 -14.94 11.80 16.11
N PRO A 410 -16.05 12.01 16.84
CA PRO A 410 -16.61 11.01 17.75
C PRO A 410 -16.97 9.69 17.09
N ALA A 411 -17.62 9.69 15.91
CA ALA A 411 -17.95 8.46 15.19
C ALA A 411 -16.68 7.73 14.71
N PHE A 412 -15.72 8.48 14.18
CA PHE A 412 -14.42 7.93 13.81
C PHE A 412 -13.68 7.31 14.99
N ALA A 413 -13.66 7.96 16.15
CA ALA A 413 -13.02 7.43 17.34
C ALA A 413 -13.68 6.12 17.82
N ARG A 414 -15.02 6.01 17.74
CA ARG A 414 -15.73 4.77 18.08
C ARG A 414 -15.41 3.64 17.10
N ALA A 415 -15.49 3.91 15.79
CA ALA A 415 -15.21 2.92 14.76
C ALA A 415 -13.75 2.44 14.79
N LEU A 416 -12.80 3.36 14.99
CA LEU A 416 -11.38 3.01 15.10
C LEU A 416 -11.11 2.15 16.33
N ARG A 417 -11.68 2.47 17.50
CA ARG A 417 -11.53 1.65 18.73
C ARG A 417 -12.11 0.26 18.53
N ARG A 418 -13.30 0.15 17.91
CA ARG A 418 -13.92 -1.14 17.61
C ARG A 418 -13.03 -1.96 16.67
N CYS A 419 -12.66 -1.38 15.53
CA CYS A 419 -11.84 -2.04 14.52
C CYS A 419 -10.48 -2.49 15.07
N ALA A 420 -9.77 -1.60 15.77
CA ALA A 420 -8.46 -1.91 16.34
C ALA A 420 -8.54 -2.89 17.53
N ARG A 421 -9.69 -3.04 18.20
CA ARG A 421 -9.86 -4.07 19.22
C ARG A 421 -9.94 -5.47 18.61
N GLU A 422 -10.62 -5.60 17.47
CA GLU A 422 -10.86 -6.88 16.81
C GLU A 422 -9.73 -7.28 15.86
N LYS A 423 -9.10 -6.30 15.17
CA LYS A 423 -8.18 -6.55 14.06
C LYS A 423 -7.00 -5.59 14.06
N PRO A 424 -5.77 -6.05 13.75
CA PRO A 424 -4.63 -5.16 13.61
C PRO A 424 -4.98 -4.06 12.62
N THR A 425 -4.85 -2.80 13.06
CA THR A 425 -5.31 -1.64 12.31
C THR A 425 -4.17 -0.65 12.18
N VAL A 426 -3.69 -0.44 10.95
CA VAL A 426 -2.60 0.47 10.61
C VAL A 426 -3.17 1.74 9.99
N ILE A 427 -2.85 2.92 10.53
CA ILE A 427 -3.41 4.19 10.10
C ILE A 427 -2.32 5.18 9.70
N LEU A 428 -2.42 5.71 8.48
CA LEU A 428 -1.67 6.86 8.00
C LEU A 428 -2.59 8.08 7.91
N LYS A 429 -2.27 9.13 8.66
CA LYS A 429 -3.04 10.39 8.65
C LYS A 429 -2.27 11.49 7.94
N GLY A 430 -2.81 11.95 6.80
CA GLY A 430 -2.38 13.16 6.12
C GLY A 430 -2.82 14.43 6.86
N GLY A 431 -2.25 15.59 6.50
CA GLY A 431 -2.75 16.88 6.98
C GLY A 431 -2.46 17.23 8.44
N LEU A 432 -1.43 16.63 9.05
CA LEU A 432 -1.07 16.86 10.46
C LEU A 432 -0.17 18.08 10.71
N THR A 433 0.50 18.59 9.68
CA THR A 433 1.31 19.83 9.77
C THR A 433 0.53 20.99 9.17
N GLY A 434 0.89 22.25 9.50
CA GLY A 434 0.23 23.41 8.90
C GLY A 434 0.29 23.42 7.36
N ALA A 435 1.41 22.98 6.77
CA ALA A 435 1.56 22.85 5.31
C ALA A 435 0.71 21.70 4.74
N GLY A 436 0.77 20.53 5.38
CA GLY A 436 -0.03 19.38 4.97
C GLY A 436 -1.53 19.64 5.11
N ALA A 437 -1.95 20.35 6.16
CA ALA A 437 -3.34 20.70 6.40
C ALA A 437 -3.86 21.67 5.33
N ARG A 438 -3.05 22.66 4.91
CA ARG A 438 -3.43 23.53 3.77
C ARG A 438 -3.59 22.73 2.48
N ALA A 439 -2.66 21.82 2.20
CA ALA A 439 -2.72 20.95 1.02
C ALA A 439 -3.95 20.02 1.05
N ALA A 440 -4.21 19.39 2.20
CA ALA A 440 -5.37 18.53 2.41
C ALA A 440 -6.69 19.33 2.33
N ASN A 441 -6.75 20.54 2.88
CA ASN A 441 -7.93 21.40 2.79
C ASN A 441 -8.21 21.82 1.34
N SER A 442 -7.18 22.13 0.54
CA SER A 442 -7.34 22.39 -0.90
C SER A 442 -7.65 21.15 -1.75
N HIS A 443 -7.57 19.95 -1.17
CA HIS A 443 -7.72 18.67 -1.89
C HIS A 443 -8.93 17.85 -1.41
N THR A 444 -9.44 18.10 -0.20
CA THR A 444 -10.57 17.36 0.41
C THR A 444 -11.51 18.25 1.22
N GLY A 445 -11.23 19.55 1.35
CA GLY A 445 -12.09 20.50 2.07
C GLY A 445 -12.18 20.29 3.59
N SER A 446 -11.26 19.52 4.20
CA SER A 446 -11.31 19.19 5.64
C SER A 446 -10.41 20.08 6.52
N LEU A 447 -10.86 20.37 7.74
CA LEU A 447 -10.13 21.19 8.72
C LEU A 447 -8.87 20.48 9.25
N ALA A 448 -7.81 21.26 9.51
CA ALA A 448 -6.56 20.79 10.10
C ALA A 448 -6.78 20.04 11.42
N GLY A 449 -6.29 18.80 11.51
CA GLY A 449 -6.27 18.03 12.75
C GLY A 449 -4.99 18.26 13.55
N SER A 450 -5.05 18.18 14.88
CA SER A 450 -3.86 18.19 15.74
C SER A 450 -3.15 16.83 15.72
N THR A 451 -1.84 16.83 15.41
CA THR A 451 -0.97 15.63 15.52
C THR A 451 -1.10 14.95 16.86
N GLN A 452 -1.06 15.72 17.95
CA GLN A 452 -1.08 15.20 19.31
C GLN A 452 -2.42 14.52 19.63
N VAL A 453 -3.53 15.10 19.15
CA VAL A 453 -4.87 14.50 19.34
C VAL A 453 -4.99 13.20 18.58
N PHE A 454 -4.52 13.17 17.32
CA PHE A 454 -4.60 11.96 16.51
C PHE A 454 -3.71 10.84 17.04
N GLU A 455 -2.50 11.18 17.51
CA GLU A 455 -1.60 10.23 18.15
C GLU A 455 -2.20 9.65 19.44
N ALA A 456 -2.76 10.51 20.30
CA ALA A 456 -3.44 10.08 21.51
C ALA A 456 -4.64 9.16 21.19
N LEU A 457 -5.40 9.47 20.15
CA LEU A 457 -6.51 8.63 19.69
C LEU A 457 -6.03 7.24 19.22
N CYS A 458 -5.02 7.18 18.35
CA CYS A 458 -4.46 5.90 17.89
C CYS A 458 -3.95 5.06 19.07
N ARG A 459 -3.25 5.69 20.02
CA ARG A 459 -2.76 5.03 21.23
C ARG A 459 -3.91 4.47 22.06
N GLN A 460 -4.95 5.27 22.32
CA GLN A 460 -6.13 4.82 23.09
C GLN A 460 -6.93 3.73 22.38
N ALA A 461 -6.94 3.73 21.05
CA ALA A 461 -7.62 2.71 20.26
C ALA A 461 -6.81 1.41 20.11
N GLY A 462 -5.49 1.44 20.38
CA GLY A 462 -4.61 0.32 20.06
C GLY A 462 -4.34 0.18 18.56
N ALA A 463 -4.46 1.27 17.79
CA ALA A 463 -4.13 1.32 16.36
C ALA A 463 -2.65 1.66 16.13
N LEU A 464 -2.04 1.08 15.11
CA LEU A 464 -0.65 1.34 14.72
C LEU A 464 -0.62 2.55 13.78
N ARG A 465 -0.18 3.70 14.29
CA ARG A 465 0.00 4.90 13.46
C ARG A 465 1.33 4.82 12.72
N VAL A 466 1.29 5.12 11.42
CA VAL A 466 2.47 5.30 10.57
C VAL A 466 2.57 6.72 10.01
N GLU A 467 3.75 7.11 9.52
CA GLU A 467 4.04 8.49 9.08
C GLU A 467 4.19 8.67 7.57
N SER A 468 4.33 7.59 6.80
CA SER A 468 4.46 7.66 5.35
C SER A 468 3.85 6.45 4.66
N MET A 469 3.63 6.54 3.34
CA MET A 469 3.20 5.40 2.52
C MET A 469 4.25 4.28 2.48
N ALA A 470 5.54 4.61 2.57
CA ALA A 470 6.61 3.61 2.64
C ALA A 470 6.51 2.81 3.94
N GLU A 471 6.37 3.52 5.06
CA GLU A 471 6.21 2.92 6.38
C GLU A 471 4.91 2.11 6.50
N LEU A 472 3.80 2.60 5.92
CA LEU A 472 2.56 1.82 5.81
C LEU A 472 2.81 0.47 5.14
N ARG A 473 3.49 0.46 3.99
CA ARG A 473 3.80 -0.78 3.26
C ARG A 473 4.72 -1.70 4.05
N ASP A 474 5.77 -1.15 4.67
CA ASP A 474 6.72 -1.96 5.44
C ASP A 474 6.08 -2.63 6.64
N VAL A 475 5.24 -1.89 7.38
CA VAL A 475 4.49 -2.44 8.51
C VAL A 475 3.50 -3.51 8.03
N LEU A 476 2.85 -3.33 6.87
CA LEU A 476 1.97 -4.37 6.32
C LEU A 476 2.75 -5.64 5.96
N LEU A 477 3.96 -5.52 5.40
CA LEU A 477 4.84 -6.66 5.19
C LEU A 477 5.27 -7.29 6.52
N THR A 478 5.60 -6.50 7.54
CA THR A 478 5.91 -7.01 8.89
C THR A 478 4.75 -7.83 9.45
N LEU A 479 3.53 -7.31 9.37
CA LEU A 479 2.34 -7.94 9.97
C LEU A 479 1.85 -9.18 9.20
N THR A 480 2.18 -9.29 7.90
CA THR A 480 1.75 -10.42 7.05
C THR A 480 2.80 -11.51 6.87
N THR A 481 3.98 -11.36 7.46
CA THR A 481 5.09 -12.31 7.36
C THR A 481 5.50 -12.85 8.73
N SER A 482 6.56 -13.66 8.79
CA SER A 482 7.12 -14.19 10.04
C SER A 482 7.53 -13.09 11.01
N ALA A 483 7.88 -11.89 10.51
CA ALA A 483 8.28 -10.74 11.32
C ALA A 483 7.20 -10.31 12.32
N ARG A 484 5.92 -10.66 12.11
CA ARG A 484 4.86 -10.43 13.11
C ARG A 484 5.09 -11.15 14.43
N ARG A 485 5.90 -12.22 14.43
CA ARG A 485 6.21 -13.05 15.60
C ARG A 485 7.31 -12.46 16.49
N VAL A 486 7.97 -11.36 16.10
CA VAL A 486 9.03 -10.74 16.92
C VAL A 486 8.45 -10.27 18.26
N ARG A 487 9.12 -10.64 19.37
CA ARG A 487 8.68 -10.35 20.74
C ARG A 487 9.67 -9.51 21.55
N GLY A 488 10.95 -9.46 21.17
CA GLY A 488 11.98 -8.68 21.86
C GLY A 488 12.84 -7.83 20.91
N PRO A 489 13.73 -6.99 21.47
CA PRO A 489 14.49 -6.00 20.71
C PRO A 489 15.80 -6.54 20.10
N GLY A 490 16.23 -7.77 20.42
CA GLY A 490 17.53 -8.30 20.05
C GLY A 490 17.63 -8.66 18.56
N VAL A 491 18.49 -7.98 17.82
CA VAL A 491 18.71 -8.21 16.39
C VAL A 491 20.02 -8.93 16.17
N GLY A 492 19.94 -10.13 15.57
CA GLY A 492 21.09 -10.83 15.00
C GLY A 492 21.32 -10.37 13.57
N VAL A 493 22.45 -9.74 13.27
CA VAL A 493 22.72 -9.22 11.92
C VAL A 493 23.71 -10.12 11.21
N LEU A 494 23.35 -10.61 10.01
CA LEU A 494 24.27 -11.26 9.08
C LEU A 494 24.34 -10.42 7.81
N SER A 495 25.53 -9.96 7.48
CA SER A 495 25.76 -9.09 6.34
C SER A 495 27.16 -9.29 5.75
N SER A 496 27.45 -8.56 4.70
CA SER A 496 28.79 -8.49 4.12
C SER A 496 29.21 -7.04 3.91
N GLY A 497 30.41 -6.73 4.38
CA GLY A 497 31.05 -5.42 4.35
C GLY A 497 31.00 -4.71 5.70
N GLY A 498 32.16 -4.50 6.33
CA GLY A 498 32.27 -3.88 7.65
C GLY A 498 31.66 -2.47 7.75
N GLY A 499 31.73 -1.67 6.68
CA GLY A 499 31.08 -0.35 6.64
C GLY A 499 29.55 -0.44 6.72
N PHE A 500 28.96 -1.44 6.05
CA PHE A 500 27.53 -1.71 6.15
C PHE A 500 27.17 -2.19 7.56
N ALA A 501 27.97 -3.07 8.17
CA ALA A 501 27.77 -3.54 9.54
C ALA A 501 27.77 -2.39 10.58
N VAL A 502 28.67 -1.41 10.46
CA VAL A 502 28.71 -0.24 11.35
C VAL A 502 27.43 0.59 11.22
N LEU A 503 27.06 0.99 10.00
CA LEU A 503 25.85 1.79 9.77
C LEU A 503 24.57 1.03 10.13
N SER A 504 24.58 -0.28 9.93
CA SER A 504 23.51 -1.19 10.35
C SER A 504 23.28 -1.16 11.85
N SER A 505 24.36 -1.26 12.62
CA SER A 505 24.29 -1.24 14.09
C SER A 505 23.74 0.10 14.59
N ASP A 506 24.21 1.21 14.01
CA ASP A 506 23.72 2.56 14.30
C ASP A 506 22.22 2.71 13.98
N ALA A 507 21.78 2.22 12.83
CA ALA A 507 20.38 2.30 12.39
C ALA A 507 19.45 1.49 13.30
N ILE A 508 19.86 0.27 13.67
CA ILE A 508 19.12 -0.59 14.60
C ILE A 508 19.00 0.08 15.97
N ALA A 509 20.11 0.58 16.52
CA ALA A 509 20.13 1.28 17.80
C ALA A 509 19.28 2.56 17.80
N ARG A 510 19.33 3.37 16.72
CA ARG A 510 18.49 4.58 16.57
C ARG A 510 17.00 4.27 16.54
N ALA A 511 16.61 3.09 16.06
CA ALA A 511 15.22 2.63 16.09
C ALA A 511 14.77 2.14 17.49
N GLY A 512 15.68 2.01 18.45
CA GLY A 512 15.39 1.50 19.79
C GLY A 512 15.46 -0.02 19.91
N LEU A 513 16.10 -0.69 18.95
CA LEU A 513 16.42 -2.12 18.99
C LEU A 513 17.87 -2.33 19.45
N GLU A 514 18.23 -3.58 19.73
CA GLU A 514 19.55 -3.94 20.28
C GLU A 514 20.34 -4.81 19.30
N VAL A 515 21.67 -4.65 19.28
CA VAL A 515 22.60 -5.53 18.56
C VAL A 515 23.46 -6.23 19.61
N PRO A 516 22.93 -7.23 20.33
CA PRO A 516 23.60 -7.82 21.49
C PRO A 516 24.85 -8.60 21.08
N GLU A 517 25.83 -8.68 21.98
CA GLU A 517 26.98 -9.54 21.76
C GLU A 517 26.55 -11.01 21.66
N LEU A 518 26.97 -11.70 20.58
CA LEU A 518 26.71 -13.13 20.45
C LEU A 518 27.44 -13.93 21.56
N PRO A 519 26.78 -14.95 22.15
CA PRO A 519 27.39 -15.85 23.10
C PRO A 519 28.70 -16.45 22.59
N GLN A 520 29.61 -16.78 23.52
CA GLN A 520 30.92 -17.32 23.15
C GLN A 520 30.80 -18.64 22.36
N GLU A 521 29.81 -19.47 22.67
CA GLU A 521 29.53 -20.70 21.92
C GLU A 521 29.15 -20.41 20.46
N THR A 522 28.26 -19.46 20.21
CA THR A 522 27.86 -19.03 18.86
C THR A 522 29.05 -18.49 18.09
N ARG A 523 29.88 -17.63 18.72
CA ARG A 523 31.10 -17.09 18.08
C ARG A 523 32.11 -18.20 17.73
N ARG A 524 32.24 -19.22 18.58
CA ARG A 524 33.08 -20.40 18.31
C ARG A 524 32.55 -21.22 17.15
N ALA A 525 31.25 -21.50 17.11
CA ALA A 525 30.62 -22.22 15.99
C ALA A 525 30.78 -21.44 14.67
N LEU A 526 30.50 -20.14 14.67
CA LEU A 526 30.69 -19.27 13.50
C LEU A 526 32.15 -19.21 13.02
N SER A 527 33.13 -19.23 13.94
CA SER A 527 34.56 -19.22 13.57
C SER A 527 35.03 -20.49 12.84
N GLN A 528 34.25 -21.57 12.90
CA GLN A 528 34.49 -22.79 12.12
C GLN A 528 33.93 -22.67 10.69
N LEU A 529 33.00 -21.75 10.46
CA LEU A 529 32.31 -21.53 9.19
C LEU A 529 32.93 -20.39 8.38
N VAL A 530 33.26 -19.30 9.06
CA VAL A 530 33.71 -18.05 8.46
C VAL A 530 35.24 -17.93 8.58
N PRO A 531 35.96 -17.53 7.52
CA PRO A 531 37.39 -17.23 7.63
C PRO A 531 37.64 -16.10 8.66
N VAL A 532 38.88 -15.92 9.10
CA VAL A 532 39.23 -14.87 10.07
C VAL A 532 39.62 -13.54 9.40
N ALA A 533 40.17 -13.59 8.18
CA ALA A 533 40.69 -12.41 7.50
C ALA A 533 39.57 -11.64 6.79
N GLY A 534 39.42 -10.35 7.13
CA GLY A 534 38.48 -9.43 6.46
C GLY A 534 37.01 -9.60 6.87
N THR A 535 36.74 -10.38 7.91
CA THR A 535 35.40 -10.80 8.37
C THR A 535 35.22 -10.59 9.87
N SER A 536 33.99 -10.74 10.37
CA SER A 536 33.66 -10.69 11.79
C SER A 536 32.66 -11.78 12.16
N VAL A 537 32.92 -12.51 13.24
CA VAL A 537 31.97 -13.45 13.86
C VAL A 537 31.25 -12.85 15.07
N ARG A 538 31.42 -11.54 15.31
CA ARG A 538 30.65 -10.79 16.33
C ARG A 538 29.26 -10.44 15.79
N ASN A 539 28.43 -9.75 16.54
CA ASN A 539 27.22 -9.12 16.00
C ASN A 539 27.55 -7.66 15.63
N PRO A 540 27.39 -7.23 14.38
CA PRO A 540 27.02 -7.99 13.18
C PRO A 540 28.06 -9.01 12.71
N VAL A 541 27.56 -10.14 12.19
CA VAL A 541 28.38 -11.14 11.49
C VAL A 541 28.66 -10.59 10.10
N ASP A 542 29.93 -10.37 9.80
CA ASP A 542 30.42 -9.84 8.53
C ASP A 542 31.15 -10.94 7.78
N ALA A 543 30.51 -11.51 6.76
CA ALA A 543 31.07 -12.56 5.92
C ALA A 543 30.43 -12.58 4.53
N SER A 544 31.21 -12.99 3.53
CA SER A 544 30.65 -13.38 2.24
C SER A 544 30.14 -14.83 2.32
N PHE A 545 28.83 -15.01 2.15
CA PHE A 545 28.17 -16.32 2.19
C PHE A 545 27.95 -16.91 0.79
N ASP A 546 28.56 -16.32 -0.24
CA ASP A 546 28.54 -16.77 -1.63
C ASP A 546 29.72 -17.69 -1.99
N GLY A 547 30.56 -18.04 -1.01
CA GLY A 547 31.74 -18.86 -1.19
C GLY A 547 32.96 -18.11 -1.74
N SER A 548 32.89 -16.80 -2.02
CA SER A 548 34.00 -16.04 -2.62
C SER A 548 35.19 -15.77 -1.69
N GLN A 549 35.02 -15.98 -0.38
CA GLN A 549 36.05 -15.70 0.63
C GLN A 549 36.27 -16.92 1.53
N GLY A 550 37.29 -17.73 1.20
CA GLY A 550 37.97 -18.65 2.13
C GLY A 550 37.39 -20.07 2.26
N ARG A 551 37.69 -20.74 3.39
CA ARG A 551 37.72 -22.21 3.64
C ARG A 551 36.50 -23.04 3.18
N ALA A 552 35.39 -22.40 2.83
CA ALA A 552 34.12 -22.99 2.41
C ALA A 552 33.73 -22.54 0.99
N GLU A 553 34.70 -22.29 0.11
CA GLU A 553 34.48 -22.19 -1.34
C GLU A 553 33.65 -23.38 -1.81
N GLY A 554 32.41 -23.12 -2.22
CA GLY A 554 31.49 -24.15 -2.71
C GLY A 554 30.66 -24.91 -1.68
N ASP A 555 30.59 -24.50 -0.40
CA ASP A 555 29.59 -25.05 0.55
C ASP A 555 28.22 -24.36 0.35
N PRO A 556 27.23 -25.02 -0.30
CA PRO A 556 25.92 -24.43 -0.56
C PRO A 556 25.11 -24.18 0.72
N ASP A 557 25.50 -24.80 1.84
CA ASP A 557 24.82 -24.73 3.13
C ASP A 557 25.45 -23.74 4.11
N LEU A 558 26.54 -23.04 3.72
CA LEU A 558 27.25 -22.12 4.60
C LEU A 558 26.34 -21.05 5.20
N LEU A 559 25.54 -20.40 4.35
CA LEU A 559 24.58 -19.39 4.78
C LEU A 559 23.57 -19.96 5.78
N ARG A 560 23.02 -21.15 5.47
CA ARG A 560 22.03 -21.83 6.31
C ARG A 560 22.57 -22.13 7.69
N ARG A 561 23.79 -22.67 7.76
CA ARG A 561 24.47 -22.98 9.02
C ARG A 561 24.75 -21.70 9.82
N ALA A 562 25.30 -20.67 9.19
CA ALA A 562 25.61 -19.41 9.88
C ALA A 562 24.35 -18.71 10.43
N VAL A 563 23.28 -18.64 9.64
CA VAL A 563 21.98 -18.08 10.08
C VAL A 563 21.42 -18.91 11.23
N SER A 564 21.52 -20.24 11.17
CA SER A 564 21.05 -21.13 12.25
C SER A 564 21.81 -20.92 13.56
N GLU A 565 23.13 -20.70 13.52
CA GLU A 565 23.92 -20.42 14.73
C GLU A 565 23.51 -19.10 15.40
N VAL A 566 23.28 -18.04 14.61
CA VAL A 566 22.80 -16.76 15.13
C VAL A 566 21.37 -16.89 15.68
N ALA A 567 20.51 -17.64 15.00
CA ALA A 567 19.13 -17.89 15.41
C ALA A 567 18.99 -18.58 16.77
N ARG A 568 19.91 -19.51 17.08
CA ARG A 568 19.91 -20.26 18.35
C ARG A 568 20.40 -19.43 19.53
N ALA A 569 21.07 -18.30 19.28
CA ALA A 569 21.53 -17.44 20.35
C ALA A 569 20.31 -16.84 21.07
N SER A 570 20.19 -17.08 22.38
CA SER A 570 19.06 -16.64 23.21
C SER A 570 18.84 -15.11 23.25
N VAL A 571 19.84 -14.35 22.80
CA VAL A 571 19.80 -12.88 22.68
C VAL A 571 19.20 -12.40 21.35
N THR A 572 18.87 -13.31 20.43
CA THR A 572 18.36 -12.99 19.09
C THR A 572 16.85 -13.19 19.04
N ASP A 573 16.10 -12.10 18.89
CA ASP A 573 14.65 -12.10 18.70
C ASP A 573 14.24 -12.03 17.21
N VAL A 574 15.13 -11.49 16.37
CA VAL A 574 14.94 -11.37 14.91
C VAL A 574 16.30 -11.36 14.20
N ILE A 575 16.34 -11.96 13.01
CA ILE A 575 17.53 -11.94 12.16
C ILE A 575 17.35 -10.94 11.03
N PHE A 576 18.31 -10.02 10.88
CA PHE A 576 18.43 -9.17 9.70
C PHE A 576 19.52 -9.74 8.80
N LEU A 577 19.11 -10.25 7.64
CA LEU A 577 20.01 -10.86 6.67
C LEU A 577 20.16 -9.96 5.45
N SER A 578 21.40 -9.63 5.08
CA SER A 578 21.72 -9.03 3.79
C SER A 578 22.80 -9.85 3.10
N THR A 579 22.61 -10.20 1.83
CA THR A 579 23.65 -10.88 1.04
C THR A 579 24.25 -9.91 0.02
N SER A 580 25.57 -9.98 -0.13
CA SER A 580 26.37 -9.10 -0.98
C SER A 580 26.48 -9.61 -2.42
N ARG A 581 25.38 -10.02 -3.04
CA ARG A 581 25.33 -9.98 -4.51
C ARG A 581 25.24 -8.51 -4.93
N VAL A 582 26.40 -7.86 -4.98
CA VAL A 582 26.62 -6.53 -5.56
C VAL A 582 27.06 -6.74 -7.01
N PRO A 583 26.14 -6.64 -7.99
CA PRO A 583 26.44 -7.00 -9.38
C PRO A 583 27.60 -6.21 -9.97
N TRP A 584 27.82 -4.98 -9.49
CA TRP A 584 28.90 -4.11 -9.97
C TRP A 584 30.29 -4.45 -9.44
N LEU A 585 30.41 -5.23 -8.37
CA LEU A 585 31.71 -5.64 -7.82
C LEU A 585 32.18 -6.97 -8.45
N THR A 586 31.25 -7.81 -8.88
CA THR A 586 31.52 -9.11 -9.51
C THR A 586 31.83 -9.01 -11.00
N ASP A 587 31.45 -7.93 -11.67
CA ASP A 587 31.63 -7.75 -13.12
C ASP A 587 33.07 -7.46 -13.57
N SER A 588 33.99 -7.16 -12.64
CA SER A 588 35.34 -6.67 -12.99
C SER A 588 36.50 -7.58 -12.60
N ALA A 589 36.27 -8.71 -11.92
CA ALA A 589 37.35 -9.55 -11.40
C ALA A 589 37.43 -10.97 -11.99
N SER A 590 36.34 -11.54 -12.51
CA SER A 590 36.33 -12.97 -12.91
C SER A 590 36.45 -13.22 -14.41
N GLY A 591 36.23 -12.24 -15.29
CA GLY A 591 36.22 -12.47 -16.74
C GLY A 591 35.22 -13.56 -17.20
N ALA A 592 34.37 -14.03 -16.29
CA ALA A 592 33.27 -14.91 -16.57
C ALA A 592 32.06 -14.00 -16.72
N GLU A 593 31.62 -13.81 -17.95
CA GLU A 593 30.23 -13.47 -18.21
C GLU A 593 29.39 -14.55 -17.51
N ASP A 594 28.98 -14.32 -16.26
CA ASP A 594 27.97 -15.17 -15.66
C ASP A 594 26.65 -14.76 -16.32
N GLU A 595 26.39 -15.35 -17.50
CA GLU A 595 25.17 -15.33 -18.30
C GLU A 595 23.93 -15.86 -17.53
N ARG A 596 23.87 -15.72 -16.20
CA ARG A 596 22.70 -16.09 -15.41
C ARG A 596 21.65 -15.02 -15.53
N ASP A 597 20.50 -15.43 -16.06
CA ASP A 597 19.27 -14.64 -16.06
C ASP A 597 19.06 -14.01 -14.66
N PRO A 598 19.06 -12.66 -14.56
CA PRO A 598 18.96 -11.98 -13.27
C PRO A 598 17.64 -12.30 -12.56
N TYR A 599 16.56 -12.60 -13.29
CA TYR A 599 15.30 -13.03 -12.71
C TYR A 599 15.40 -14.41 -12.08
N ARG A 600 16.06 -15.36 -12.76
CA ARG A 600 16.32 -16.69 -12.19
C ARG A 600 17.14 -16.59 -10.91
N SER A 601 18.23 -15.82 -10.94
CA SER A 601 19.11 -15.65 -9.77
C SER A 601 18.39 -15.02 -8.58
N ALA A 602 17.52 -14.04 -8.85
CA ALA A 602 16.70 -13.41 -7.83
C ALA A 602 15.66 -14.37 -7.23
N ARG A 603 15.01 -15.18 -8.08
CA ARG A 603 14.08 -16.23 -7.63
C ARG A 603 14.79 -17.26 -6.75
N GLU A 604 15.92 -17.81 -7.19
CA GLU A 604 16.71 -18.78 -6.43
C GLU A 604 17.12 -18.24 -5.05
N LEU A 605 17.54 -16.97 -4.98
CA LEU A 605 17.85 -16.32 -3.71
C LEU A 605 16.61 -16.14 -2.84
N GLY A 606 15.47 -15.75 -3.42
CA GLY A 606 14.19 -15.68 -2.71
C GLY A 606 13.74 -17.03 -2.16
N GLU A 607 13.89 -18.12 -2.93
CA GLU A 607 13.60 -19.50 -2.52
C GLU A 607 14.52 -19.93 -1.38
N GLN A 608 15.81 -19.57 -1.45
CA GLN A 608 16.77 -19.85 -0.39
C GLN A 608 16.39 -19.11 0.89
N VAL A 609 16.06 -17.81 0.83
CA VAL A 609 15.62 -17.01 1.99
C VAL A 609 14.33 -17.57 2.58
N ALA A 610 13.36 -17.95 1.74
CA ALA A 610 12.13 -18.62 2.16
C ALA A 610 12.40 -19.98 2.84
N ALA A 611 13.35 -20.76 2.33
CA ALA A 611 13.77 -22.02 2.94
C ALA A 611 14.42 -21.79 4.30
N LEU A 612 15.29 -20.79 4.44
CA LEU A 612 15.90 -20.42 5.72
C LEU A 612 14.82 -20.18 6.78
N GLN A 613 13.83 -19.33 6.52
CA GLN A 613 12.80 -19.04 7.52
C GLN A 613 12.04 -20.28 8.01
N ARG A 614 11.83 -21.30 7.16
CA ARG A 614 11.14 -22.53 7.57
C ARG A 614 11.90 -23.33 8.63
N ASP A 615 13.23 -23.22 8.62
CA ASP A 615 14.12 -23.91 9.55
C ASP A 615 14.39 -23.09 10.83
N LEU A 616 13.91 -21.85 10.90
CA LEU A 616 14.21 -20.90 11.99
C LEU A 616 13.01 -20.70 12.91
N GLU A 617 13.27 -20.85 14.22
CA GLU A 617 12.29 -20.50 15.25
C GLU A 617 12.09 -18.98 15.35
N VAL A 618 13.17 -18.21 15.19
CA VAL A 618 13.13 -16.74 15.17
C VAL A 618 12.74 -16.20 13.78
N PRO A 619 12.07 -15.05 13.70
CA PRO A 619 11.79 -14.38 12.44
C PRO A 619 13.06 -13.92 11.71
N LEU A 620 13.03 -14.01 10.40
CA LEU A 620 14.02 -13.52 9.45
C LEU A 620 13.41 -12.37 8.66
N ALA A 621 14.14 -11.26 8.59
CA ALA A 621 13.88 -10.14 7.69
C ALA A 621 15.05 -10.03 6.71
N TYR A 622 14.75 -9.97 5.42
CA TYR A 622 15.77 -9.81 4.39
C TYR A 622 15.94 -8.33 4.05
N ILE A 623 17.18 -7.87 4.04
CA ILE A 623 17.57 -6.49 3.72
C ILE A 623 18.15 -6.48 2.32
N GLN A 624 17.33 -6.02 1.38
CA GLN A 624 17.71 -5.79 0.01
C GLN A 624 18.32 -4.41 -0.11
N ARG A 625 19.62 -4.34 -0.38
CA ARG A 625 20.32 -3.07 -0.54
C ARG A 625 19.85 -2.40 -1.83
N GLU A 626 19.39 -1.16 -1.72
CA GLU A 626 18.85 -0.37 -2.83
C GLU A 626 19.79 -0.39 -4.05
N ARG A 627 19.24 -0.75 -5.21
CA ARG A 627 19.96 -0.65 -6.48
C ARG A 627 19.91 0.78 -6.98
N ILE A 628 21.09 1.32 -7.30
CA ILE A 628 21.21 2.69 -7.80
C ILE A 628 20.82 2.77 -9.29
N TRP A 629 20.90 1.66 -10.04
CA TRP A 629 20.64 1.59 -11.49
C TRP A 629 20.14 0.20 -11.94
N GLY A 630 19.41 0.17 -13.07
CA GLY A 630 19.03 -1.06 -13.79
C GLY A 630 17.55 -1.44 -13.67
N ASP A 631 17.22 -2.61 -14.22
CA ASP A 631 15.89 -3.21 -14.10
C ASP A 631 15.62 -3.64 -12.65
N ILE A 632 14.49 -3.20 -12.11
CA ILE A 632 14.01 -3.54 -10.75
C ILE A 632 13.21 -4.85 -10.72
N GLY A 633 12.88 -5.42 -11.88
CA GLY A 633 12.12 -6.68 -11.97
C GLY A 633 12.75 -7.85 -11.19
N PRO A 634 14.07 -8.08 -11.24
CA PRO A 634 14.74 -9.06 -10.39
C PRO A 634 14.55 -8.78 -8.90
N ASP A 635 14.59 -7.52 -8.48
CA ASP A 635 14.40 -7.17 -7.07
C ASP A 635 12.99 -7.53 -6.59
N LEU A 636 12.00 -7.25 -7.43
CA LEU A 636 10.61 -7.62 -7.19
C LEU A 636 10.40 -9.14 -7.18
N GLU A 637 11.10 -9.88 -8.05
CA GLU A 637 11.03 -11.35 -8.09
C GLU A 637 11.58 -11.98 -6.80
N LEU A 638 12.70 -11.47 -6.29
CA LEU A 638 13.23 -11.87 -4.98
C LEU A 638 12.21 -11.58 -3.89
N ALA A 639 11.71 -10.34 -3.82
CA ALA A 639 10.74 -9.93 -2.81
C ALA A 639 9.48 -10.80 -2.85
N ARG A 640 8.96 -11.08 -4.04
CA ARG A 640 7.80 -11.95 -4.25
C ARG A 640 8.04 -13.38 -3.74
N THR A 641 9.18 -13.93 -4.11
CA THR A 641 9.51 -15.32 -3.79
C THR A 641 9.77 -15.48 -2.29
N ALA A 642 10.52 -14.56 -1.68
CA ALA A 642 10.73 -14.53 -0.22
C ALA A 642 9.41 -14.33 0.54
N TYR A 643 8.53 -13.44 0.08
CA TYR A 643 7.20 -13.20 0.67
C TYR A 643 6.33 -14.46 0.66
N SER A 644 6.39 -15.26 -0.42
CA SER A 644 5.67 -16.54 -0.50
C SER A 644 6.12 -17.56 0.56
N GLY A 645 7.38 -17.44 1.03
CA GLY A 645 7.93 -18.18 2.16
C GLY A 645 7.68 -17.54 3.52
N GLY A 646 6.92 -16.45 3.57
CA GLY A 646 6.62 -15.72 4.79
C GLY A 646 7.77 -14.84 5.29
N VAL A 647 8.66 -14.37 4.42
CA VAL A 647 9.77 -13.46 4.79
C VAL A 647 9.51 -12.06 4.24
N ALA A 648 9.62 -11.05 5.11
CA ALA A 648 9.57 -9.66 4.66
C ALA A 648 10.91 -9.22 4.06
N VAL A 649 10.83 -8.52 2.93
CA VAL A 649 11.97 -7.89 2.27
C VAL A 649 11.87 -6.38 2.42
N TYR A 650 12.92 -5.76 2.94
CA TYR A 650 13.02 -4.32 3.15
C TYR A 650 14.13 -3.74 2.28
N GLU A 651 13.90 -2.54 1.75
CA GLU A 651 14.86 -1.82 0.90
C GLU A 651 16.06 -1.25 1.70
N SER A 652 15.97 -1.20 3.03
CA SER A 652 17.05 -0.74 3.88
C SER A 652 16.92 -1.29 5.30
N ILE A 653 18.01 -1.24 6.05
CA ILE A 653 18.02 -1.70 7.43
C ILE A 653 17.28 -0.75 8.36
N GLU A 654 17.27 0.55 8.06
CA GLU A 654 16.48 1.56 8.77
C GLU A 654 14.98 1.25 8.67
N ARG A 655 14.51 0.84 7.48
CA ARG A 655 13.10 0.49 7.25
C ARG A 655 12.71 -0.78 8.00
N ALA A 656 13.57 -1.80 7.98
CA ALA A 656 13.35 -3.02 8.76
C ALA A 656 13.34 -2.75 10.27
N ALA A 657 14.36 -2.05 10.78
CA ALA A 657 14.49 -1.70 12.19
C ALA A 657 13.31 -0.86 12.68
N ARG A 658 12.91 0.16 11.91
CA ARG A 658 11.75 0.99 12.24
C ARG A 658 10.46 0.19 12.30
N SER A 659 10.23 -0.71 11.35
CA SER A 659 8.99 -1.51 11.31
C SER A 659 8.90 -2.52 12.46
N VAL A 660 10.02 -3.16 12.80
CA VAL A 660 10.11 -4.06 13.97
C VAL A 660 9.93 -3.28 15.27
N ALA A 661 10.60 -2.14 15.43
CA ALA A 661 10.42 -1.28 16.60
C ALA A 661 8.96 -0.81 16.75
N GLN A 662 8.30 -0.46 15.65
CA GLN A 662 6.89 -0.08 15.65
C GLN A 662 5.97 -1.22 16.05
N LEU A 663 6.23 -2.44 15.60
CA LEU A 663 5.51 -3.64 16.04
C LEU A 663 5.63 -3.84 17.55
N LEU A 664 6.85 -3.79 18.09
CA LEU A 664 7.09 -3.97 19.53
C LEU A 664 6.41 -2.86 20.35
N ALA A 665 6.57 -1.60 19.96
CA ALA A 665 5.93 -0.47 20.62
C ALA A 665 4.39 -0.53 20.52
N TRP A 666 3.85 -1.03 19.41
CA TRP A 666 2.42 -1.24 19.25
C TRP A 666 1.92 -2.37 20.18
N ARG A 667 2.62 -3.50 20.26
CA ARG A 667 2.29 -4.59 21.20
C ARG A 667 2.27 -4.10 22.64
N ALA A 668 3.31 -3.37 23.07
CA ALA A 668 3.39 -2.83 24.42
C ALA A 668 2.24 -1.86 24.77
N ARG A 669 1.80 -1.04 23.80
CA ARG A 669 0.67 -0.10 23.97
C ARG A 669 -0.69 -0.78 24.02
N ARG A 670 -0.77 -2.05 23.61
CA ARG A 670 -2.00 -2.85 23.62
C ARG A 670 -2.11 -3.74 24.85
N ASP A 671 -1.25 -3.55 25.85
CA ASP A 671 -1.37 -4.29 27.10
C ASP A 671 -2.78 -4.13 27.70
N GLY A 672 -3.39 -5.26 28.09
CA GLY A 672 -4.79 -5.34 28.52
C GLY A 672 -5.86 -5.40 27.41
N LEU A 673 -5.49 -5.32 26.12
CA LEU A 673 -6.37 -5.60 24.98
C LEU A 673 -6.19 -7.05 24.48
N PRO A 674 -7.15 -7.61 23.72
CA PRO A 674 -6.98 -8.93 23.08
C PRO A 674 -5.73 -8.99 22.20
N ASP A 675 -5.00 -10.12 22.27
CA ASP A 675 -3.96 -10.44 21.27
C ASP A 675 -4.65 -10.84 19.98
N ILE A 676 -4.31 -10.14 18.91
CA ILE A 676 -4.98 -10.20 17.61
C ILE A 676 -3.98 -10.44 16.47
N LEU A 677 -2.78 -10.95 16.80
CA LEU A 677 -1.69 -11.29 15.86
C LEU A 677 -1.31 -12.77 15.87
#